data_AF-A0A9P6NET9-F1
#
_entry.id   AF-A0A9P6NET9-F1
#
_cell.length_a   1.000
_cell.length_b   1.000
_cell.length_c   1.000
_cell.angle_alpha   90.00
_cell.angle_beta   90.00
_cell.angle_gamma   90.00
#
_symmetry.space_group_name_H-M   'P 1'
#
loop_
_entity.id
_entity.type
_entity.pdbx_description
1 polymer ?
#
loop_
_entity_poly.entity_id
_entity_poly.type
_entity_poly.pdbx_seq_one_letter_code
_entity_poly.pdbx_strand_id
1 'polypeptide(L)'
;IWFGIYHLFFKFLNWFWVPINQTNSIRSNPNQRNNYSRWLNFHSKKIGLNKKSFVCCIILLLIGIYELIKKNHTLEQEEGIRGKKIRQNDEIIKKPFDYLFYQNLLPDSLDDKTSLKLNGKWIKPRIQSQFGLDRGNINQDVTAIILNWNRLDNLIVIVTHLCRYDFFNSIMIWNNNYNNRLKKEDFVKTECPDHKLLIVNSPTNLYFFSRYLACIQSITKFCFFQDDDNIVIPIRTMYKSFLINQNTLNKVIVQADPIYNVMYNWEWCFKDVENRLKTCFAWLGHGSFISKETVQRFLNLVSTISIKADSLALADNFFSTSFNQKPLIIVSNRIHSLPSPSNGFSDGDKGLERNRIYIQKGVEELSKILTSSSPKFDNLLPNVNEEKEKEIIKYIRSTNSLDTYSFITNVENFPTELPINWSTYNNSINLSDWENQLGRTGKRLNNQKLKKGKRIKERNGIWGIGEKWVIRFPYSAAVDQDLETAWRSIDAISKDDFIGINFIDEIPLPIQKLTINLMIDNSFEMLNEISIEILIDDYSRWIPVSSTGFICTPINRKSNLSPFPDLEELSERARIKLDQWKTNKSRFGLYENFKRWIFGDIVEQEDEEDDEDEEEEELMKLIDEDQDHEIIQTSNCSSIILINESDVVELNGFFGLRLVSLVDQSFGWTVWDINLSMD
;
A
#
# COMPACT_ATOMS: atom_id res chain seq x y z
N ILE A 1 13.08 42.75 3.70
CA ILE A 1 12.00 42.82 2.68
C ILE A 1 10.64 43.11 3.32
N TRP A 2 10.14 42.27 4.23
CA TRP A 2 8.85 42.50 4.92
C TRP A 2 8.74 43.83 5.69
N PHE A 3 9.81 44.26 6.36
CA PHE A 3 9.83 45.57 7.05
C PHE A 3 9.76 46.75 6.07
N GLY A 4 10.33 46.59 4.87
CA GLY A 4 10.26 47.60 3.79
C GLY A 4 8.86 47.68 3.17
N ILE A 5 8.18 46.53 3.02
CA ILE A 5 6.79 46.47 2.56
C ILE A 5 5.86 47.13 3.60
N TYR A 6 6.09 46.89 4.90
CA TYR A 6 5.32 47.52 5.97
C TYR A 6 5.48 49.05 6.00
N HIS A 7 6.71 49.53 5.82
CA HIS A 7 7.00 50.96 5.80
C HIS A 7 6.44 51.66 4.53
N LEU A 8 6.45 50.99 3.39
CA LEU A 8 5.81 51.46 2.16
C LEU A 8 4.29 51.50 2.30
N PHE A 9 3.69 50.49 2.93
CA PHE A 9 2.25 50.44 3.19
C PHE A 9 1.78 51.56 4.13
N PHE A 10 2.55 51.86 5.18
CA PHE A 10 2.24 52.97 6.09
C PHE A 10 2.45 54.36 5.46
N LYS A 11 3.50 54.53 4.64
CA LYS A 11 3.67 55.76 3.85
C LYS A 11 2.55 55.94 2.82
N PHE A 12 2.09 54.85 2.23
CA PHE A 12 0.95 54.85 1.32
C PHE A 12 -0.35 55.25 2.04
N LEU A 13 -0.64 54.66 3.21
CA LEU A 13 -1.81 55.00 4.03
C LEU A 13 -1.81 56.47 4.52
N ASN A 14 -0.67 56.98 4.98
CA ASN A 14 -0.54 58.38 5.40
C ASN A 14 -0.69 59.38 4.25
N TRP A 15 -0.42 58.98 3.00
CA TRP A 15 -0.64 59.82 1.84
C TRP A 15 -2.13 59.93 1.44
N PHE A 16 -2.96 58.97 1.85
CA PHE A 16 -4.39 58.94 1.55
C PHE A 16 -5.30 59.53 2.63
N TRP A 17 -4.80 59.64 3.87
CA TRP A 17 -5.49 60.26 5.00
C TRP A 17 -5.21 61.78 5.07
N VAL A 18 -5.72 62.51 4.09
CA VAL A 18 -5.83 63.98 4.18
C VAL A 18 -7.31 64.31 4.47
N PRO A 19 -7.63 64.94 5.61
CA PRO A 19 -8.98 65.44 5.87
C PRO A 19 -9.40 66.42 4.78
N ILE A 20 -10.67 66.34 4.36
CA ILE A 20 -11.22 67.26 3.36
C ILE A 20 -11.32 68.66 3.99
N ASN A 21 -10.30 69.49 3.80
CA ASN A 21 -10.43 70.93 3.99
C ASN A 21 -11.12 71.53 2.78
N GLN A 22 -12.27 72.17 3.01
CA GLN A 22 -13.04 72.88 2.00
C GLN A 22 -12.22 74.05 1.45
N THR A 23 -11.83 73.97 0.18
CA THR A 23 -11.34 75.12 -0.58
C THR A 23 -12.16 75.32 -1.85
N ASN A 24 -12.30 76.60 -2.19
CA ASN A 24 -13.32 77.15 -3.09
C ASN A 24 -13.15 76.76 -4.55
N SER A 25 -14.30 76.79 -5.23
CA SER A 25 -14.57 76.36 -6.59
C SER A 25 -13.74 77.07 -7.67
N ILE A 26 -13.12 76.29 -8.55
CA ILE A 26 -12.75 76.72 -9.90
C ILE A 26 -13.76 76.13 -10.88
N ARG A 27 -14.44 77.00 -11.63
CA ARG A 27 -15.41 76.67 -12.68
C ARG A 27 -14.69 75.99 -13.84
N SER A 28 -15.09 74.75 -14.17
CA SER A 28 -14.75 74.10 -15.43
C SER A 28 -16.00 73.64 -16.18
N ASN A 29 -15.90 73.76 -17.50
CA ASN A 29 -16.86 73.60 -18.59
C ASN A 29 -17.83 72.38 -18.50
N PRO A 30 -19.13 72.49 -18.89
CA PRO A 30 -20.15 71.52 -18.48
C PRO A 30 -20.59 70.48 -19.53
N ASN A 31 -19.80 70.11 -20.55
CA ASN A 31 -20.35 69.32 -21.68
C ASN A 31 -19.78 67.90 -21.96
N GLN A 32 -19.06 67.27 -21.04
CA GLN A 32 -18.89 65.80 -21.06
C GLN A 32 -18.84 65.26 -19.62
N ARG A 33 -20.01 65.13 -18.98
CA ARG A 33 -20.12 64.56 -17.64
C ARG A 33 -20.36 63.05 -17.72
N ASN A 34 -19.27 62.30 -17.66
CA ASN A 34 -19.28 60.85 -17.45
C ASN A 34 -20.13 60.49 -16.21
N ASN A 35 -21.22 59.76 -16.40
CA ASN A 35 -22.13 59.30 -15.33
C ASN A 35 -21.39 58.60 -14.17
N TYR A 36 -20.27 57.95 -14.48
CA TYR A 36 -19.39 57.30 -13.52
C TYR A 36 -18.81 58.24 -12.46
N SER A 37 -18.47 59.48 -12.83
CA SER A 37 -17.90 60.46 -11.90
C SER A 37 -18.92 60.95 -10.87
N ARG A 38 -20.20 61.07 -11.28
CA ARG A 38 -21.29 61.43 -10.38
C ARG A 38 -21.57 60.32 -9.37
N TRP A 39 -21.62 59.07 -9.84
CA TRP A 39 -21.82 57.92 -8.97
C TRP A 39 -20.72 57.79 -7.92
N LEU A 40 -19.44 57.86 -8.35
CA LEU A 40 -18.30 57.82 -7.42
C LEU A 40 -18.33 58.96 -6.40
N ASN A 41 -18.65 60.19 -6.83
CA ASN A 41 -18.72 61.33 -5.91
C ASN A 41 -19.88 61.22 -4.92
N PHE A 42 -21.02 60.69 -5.33
CA PHE A 42 -22.18 60.50 -4.46
C PHE A 42 -21.86 59.47 -3.36
N HIS A 43 -21.33 58.31 -3.74
CA HIS A 43 -21.04 57.24 -2.78
C HIS A 43 -19.80 57.52 -1.92
N SER A 44 -18.75 58.14 -2.46
CA SER A 44 -17.58 58.50 -1.66
C SER A 44 -17.94 59.51 -0.57
N LYS A 45 -18.77 60.51 -0.90
CA LYS A 45 -19.27 61.50 0.09
C LYS A 45 -20.16 60.88 1.14
N LYS A 46 -21.03 59.94 0.76
CA LYS A 46 -21.93 59.25 1.71
C LYS A 46 -21.18 58.48 2.79
N ILE A 47 -19.98 57.98 2.47
CA ILE A 47 -19.15 57.16 3.38
C ILE A 47 -17.99 57.99 3.99
N GLY A 48 -17.93 59.30 3.71
CA GLY A 48 -16.88 60.19 4.23
C GLY A 48 -15.48 59.94 3.66
N LEU A 49 -15.37 59.25 2.52
CA LEU A 49 -14.10 58.94 1.86
C LEU A 49 -13.84 59.90 0.70
N ASN A 50 -12.57 60.30 0.52
CA ASN A 50 -12.18 60.94 -0.72
C ASN A 50 -12.30 59.94 -1.89
N LYS A 51 -12.48 60.47 -3.11
CA LYS A 51 -12.75 59.64 -4.31
C LYS A 51 -11.70 58.56 -4.54
N LYS A 52 -10.42 58.85 -4.26
CA LYS A 52 -9.33 57.88 -4.47
C LYS A 52 -9.38 56.75 -3.44
N SER A 53 -9.61 57.08 -2.17
CA SER A 53 -9.76 56.08 -1.10
C SER A 53 -10.98 55.18 -1.34
N PHE A 54 -12.11 55.76 -1.79
CA PHE A 54 -13.30 54.97 -2.12
C PHE A 54 -13.06 53.98 -3.26
N VAL A 55 -12.37 54.39 -4.33
CA VAL A 55 -11.98 53.49 -5.44
C VAL A 55 -11.02 52.40 -4.96
N CYS A 56 -10.06 52.74 -4.09
CA CYS A 56 -9.13 51.75 -3.53
C CYS A 56 -9.87 50.70 -2.67
N CYS A 57 -10.84 51.10 -1.85
CA CYS A 57 -11.70 50.17 -1.11
C CYS A 57 -12.48 49.24 -2.03
N ILE A 58 -13.04 49.76 -3.14
CA ILE A 58 -13.73 48.91 -4.13
C ILE A 58 -12.74 47.90 -4.75
N ILE A 59 -11.54 48.31 -5.12
CA ILE A 59 -10.53 47.42 -5.69
C ILE A 59 -10.12 46.32 -4.71
N LEU A 60 -9.86 46.67 -3.45
CA LEU A 60 -9.52 45.70 -2.41
C LEU A 60 -10.67 44.71 -2.14
N LEU A 61 -11.91 45.20 -2.17
CA LEU A 61 -13.10 44.37 -2.02
C LEU A 61 -13.28 43.42 -3.21
N LEU A 62 -13.02 43.89 -4.43
CA LEU A 62 -13.02 43.05 -5.63
C LEU A 62 -11.89 42.01 -5.63
N ILE A 63 -10.70 42.36 -5.15
CA ILE A 63 -9.58 41.42 -4.96
C ILE A 63 -9.96 40.37 -3.92
N GLY A 64 -10.54 40.77 -2.78
CA GLY A 64 -11.02 39.86 -1.75
C GLY A 64 -12.11 38.91 -2.26
N ILE A 65 -13.09 39.44 -3.01
CA ILE A 65 -14.12 38.61 -3.68
C ILE A 65 -13.47 37.66 -4.70
N TYR A 66 -12.52 38.13 -5.50
CA TYR A 66 -11.82 37.30 -6.47
C TYR A 66 -11.03 36.17 -5.79
N GLU A 67 -10.33 36.44 -4.69
CA GLU A 67 -9.63 35.40 -3.92
C GLU A 67 -10.61 34.42 -3.27
N LEU A 68 -11.75 34.89 -2.76
CA LEU A 68 -12.77 34.04 -2.15
C LEU A 68 -13.43 33.12 -3.20
N ILE A 69 -13.76 33.67 -4.36
CA ILE A 69 -14.27 32.93 -5.53
C ILE A 69 -13.20 31.94 -6.00
N LYS A 70 -11.94 32.35 -6.14
CA LYS A 70 -10.83 31.49 -6.58
C LYS A 70 -10.56 30.35 -5.59
N LYS A 71 -10.57 30.61 -4.27
CA LYS A 71 -10.40 29.58 -3.23
C LYS A 71 -11.57 28.60 -3.21
N ASN A 72 -12.81 29.06 -3.37
CA ASN A 72 -13.97 28.16 -3.49
C ASN A 72 -13.93 27.34 -4.79
N HIS A 73 -13.49 27.93 -5.91
CA HIS A 73 -13.36 27.21 -7.17
C HIS A 73 -12.22 26.18 -7.19
N THR A 74 -11.18 26.32 -6.37
CA THR A 74 -10.06 25.36 -6.37
C THR A 74 -10.38 23.98 -5.76
N LEU A 75 -11.53 23.81 -5.08
CA LEU A 75 -11.89 22.54 -4.45
C LEU A 75 -13.13 21.84 -5.05
N GLU A 76 -14.04 22.53 -5.76
CA GLU A 76 -15.37 21.97 -6.08
C GLU A 76 -15.71 21.74 -7.57
N GLN A 77 -14.89 22.09 -8.56
CA GLN A 77 -15.30 21.96 -9.98
C GLN A 77 -14.29 21.22 -10.89
N GLU A 78 -14.36 19.90 -10.92
CA GLU A 78 -14.02 19.07 -12.08
C GLU A 78 -14.99 17.88 -12.19
N GLU A 79 -16.29 18.12 -12.42
CA GLU A 79 -17.26 17.06 -12.73
C GLU A 79 -18.13 17.44 -13.94
N GLY A 80 -17.94 16.75 -15.07
CA GLY A 80 -18.73 17.02 -16.26
C GLY A 80 -18.36 16.18 -17.50
N ILE A 81 -18.32 14.85 -17.40
CA ILE A 81 -18.33 13.97 -18.59
C ILE A 81 -19.31 12.81 -18.35
N ARG A 82 -20.53 12.92 -18.90
CA ARG A 82 -21.59 11.90 -18.90
C ARG A 82 -21.91 11.50 -20.34
N GLY A 83 -21.92 10.19 -20.64
CA GLY A 83 -22.47 9.76 -21.92
C GLY A 83 -22.56 8.25 -22.20
N LYS A 84 -21.66 7.40 -21.68
CA LYS A 84 -21.67 5.96 -22.06
C LYS A 84 -21.66 4.93 -20.92
N LYS A 85 -21.51 5.33 -19.66
CA LYS A 85 -21.34 4.42 -18.50
C LYS A 85 -22.64 3.95 -17.81
N ILE A 86 -23.81 4.44 -18.22
CA ILE A 86 -25.07 4.28 -17.45
C ILE A 86 -25.61 2.84 -17.42
N ARG A 87 -25.36 2.01 -18.45
CA ARG A 87 -25.98 0.67 -18.52
C ARG A 87 -25.35 -0.38 -17.59
N GLN A 88 -24.06 -0.29 -17.27
CA GLN A 88 -23.41 -1.26 -16.36
C GLN A 88 -23.80 -1.04 -14.90
N ASN A 89 -24.08 0.21 -14.49
CA ASN A 89 -24.45 0.53 -13.11
C ASN A 89 -25.82 -0.04 -12.71
N ASP A 90 -26.77 -0.11 -13.64
CA ASP A 90 -28.12 -0.63 -13.34
C ASP A 90 -28.11 -2.13 -12.96
N GLU A 91 -27.18 -2.92 -13.50
CA GLU A 91 -27.04 -4.34 -13.17
C GLU A 91 -26.41 -4.54 -11.79
N ILE A 92 -25.37 -3.75 -11.49
CA ILE A 92 -24.68 -3.75 -10.19
C ILE A 92 -25.67 -3.51 -9.04
N ILE A 93 -26.53 -2.50 -9.18
CA ILE A 93 -27.52 -2.14 -8.15
C ILE A 93 -28.60 -3.22 -8.01
N LYS A 94 -29.00 -3.88 -9.09
CA LYS A 94 -30.11 -4.85 -9.05
C LYS A 94 -29.69 -6.16 -8.40
N LYS A 95 -28.45 -6.59 -8.62
CA LYS A 95 -27.95 -7.91 -8.23
C LYS A 95 -26.49 -7.82 -7.75
N PRO A 96 -26.24 -7.19 -6.57
CA PRO A 96 -24.88 -7.00 -6.07
C PRO A 96 -24.16 -8.33 -5.79
N PHE A 97 -24.88 -9.39 -5.39
CA PHE A 97 -24.32 -10.73 -5.25
C PHE A 97 -23.89 -11.33 -6.59
N ASP A 98 -24.73 -11.23 -7.63
CA ASP A 98 -24.36 -11.71 -8.97
C ASP A 98 -23.11 -10.97 -9.46
N TYR A 99 -23.00 -9.66 -9.20
CA TYR A 99 -21.77 -8.91 -9.51
C TYR A 99 -20.54 -9.49 -8.81
N LEU A 100 -20.58 -9.69 -7.48
CA LEU A 100 -19.47 -10.28 -6.74
C LEU A 100 -19.12 -11.69 -7.24
N PHE A 101 -20.13 -12.49 -7.58
CA PHE A 101 -19.96 -13.81 -8.18
C PHE A 101 -19.24 -13.74 -9.52
N TYR A 102 -19.71 -12.91 -10.46
CA TYR A 102 -19.09 -12.75 -11.78
C TYR A 102 -17.68 -12.14 -11.74
N GLN A 103 -17.30 -11.50 -10.63
CA GLN A 103 -15.94 -11.01 -10.40
C GLN A 103 -15.03 -12.05 -9.72
N ASN A 104 -15.49 -13.28 -9.52
CA ASN A 104 -14.81 -14.35 -8.78
C ASN A 104 -14.43 -13.94 -7.34
N LEU A 105 -15.28 -13.10 -6.71
CA LEU A 105 -15.15 -12.67 -5.31
C LEU A 105 -16.02 -13.52 -4.36
N LEU A 106 -16.83 -14.39 -4.95
CA LEU A 106 -17.61 -15.44 -4.28
C LEU A 106 -17.17 -16.79 -4.85
N PRO A 107 -17.21 -17.88 -4.06
CA PRO A 107 -16.98 -19.22 -4.59
C PRO A 107 -18.03 -19.60 -5.65
N ASP A 108 -17.62 -20.41 -6.63
CA ASP A 108 -18.33 -20.72 -7.88
C ASP A 108 -19.69 -21.43 -7.74
N SER A 109 -20.10 -21.82 -6.53
CA SER A 109 -21.35 -22.55 -6.32
C SER A 109 -22.15 -22.05 -5.12
N LEU A 110 -23.29 -21.42 -5.41
CA LEU A 110 -24.40 -21.21 -4.48
C LEU A 110 -25.24 -22.49 -4.29
N ASP A 111 -25.10 -23.48 -5.17
CA ASP A 111 -26.06 -24.58 -5.34
C ASP A 111 -25.54 -25.99 -4.97
N ASP A 112 -24.27 -26.17 -4.62
CA ASP A 112 -23.76 -27.54 -4.44
C ASP A 112 -23.87 -28.09 -3.02
N LYS A 113 -24.58 -29.23 -2.96
CA LYS A 113 -24.56 -30.22 -1.87
C LYS A 113 -23.20 -30.92 -1.71
N THR A 114 -22.21 -30.61 -2.56
CA THR A 114 -20.94 -31.36 -2.69
C THR A 114 -19.68 -30.51 -2.57
N SER A 115 -19.76 -29.19 -2.68
CA SER A 115 -18.63 -28.32 -2.32
C SER A 115 -18.58 -28.25 -0.78
N LEU A 116 -17.40 -28.50 -0.21
CA LEU A 116 -17.11 -28.49 1.23
C LEU A 116 -18.13 -27.68 2.04
N LYS A 117 -18.74 -28.27 3.08
CA LYS A 117 -19.76 -27.65 3.98
C LYS A 117 -19.40 -26.25 4.54
N LEU A 118 -18.21 -25.73 4.25
CA LEU A 118 -17.81 -24.32 4.32
C LEU A 118 -18.82 -23.38 3.62
N ASN A 119 -19.36 -23.73 2.45
CA ASN A 119 -20.21 -22.81 1.66
C ASN A 119 -21.53 -22.43 2.35
N GLY A 120 -22.06 -23.28 3.23
CA GLY A 120 -23.27 -23.00 4.01
C GLY A 120 -23.06 -22.02 5.17
N LYS A 121 -21.82 -21.80 5.63
CA LYS A 121 -21.52 -20.95 6.79
C LYS A 121 -21.40 -19.46 6.45
N TRP A 122 -21.09 -19.09 5.19
CA TRP A 122 -20.46 -17.80 4.87
C TRP A 122 -21.13 -16.95 3.78
N ILE A 123 -22.22 -17.43 3.18
CA ILE A 123 -22.84 -16.76 2.01
C ILE A 123 -24.10 -15.97 2.38
N LYS A 124 -24.71 -16.23 3.54
CA LYS A 124 -25.82 -15.43 4.06
C LYS A 124 -25.67 -15.23 5.57
N PRO A 125 -25.97 -14.03 6.12
CA PRO A 125 -26.17 -13.87 7.54
C PRO A 125 -27.35 -14.75 7.94
N ARG A 126 -27.08 -16.00 8.33
CA ARG A 126 -28.12 -16.90 8.81
C ARG A 126 -28.62 -16.32 10.11
N ILE A 127 -29.93 -16.10 10.18
CA ILE A 127 -30.64 -15.80 11.42
C ILE A 127 -30.16 -16.81 12.45
N GLN A 128 -29.55 -16.32 13.53
CA GLN A 128 -28.81 -17.04 14.58
C GLN A 128 -29.62 -18.13 15.32
N SER A 129 -30.81 -18.50 14.84
CA SER A 129 -31.83 -19.21 15.61
C SER A 129 -31.92 -20.72 15.42
N GLN A 130 -31.15 -21.38 14.53
CA GLN A 130 -31.48 -22.78 14.18
C GLN A 130 -30.37 -23.84 14.13
N PHE A 131 -29.10 -23.55 14.40
CA PHE A 131 -28.10 -24.64 14.55
C PHE A 131 -27.17 -24.40 15.73
N GLY A 132 -27.43 -25.09 16.84
CA GLY A 132 -26.61 -25.15 18.05
C GLY A 132 -25.40 -26.08 17.92
N LEU A 133 -24.53 -25.81 16.95
CA LEU A 133 -23.17 -26.32 16.95
C LEU A 133 -22.24 -25.13 17.09
N ASP A 134 -21.50 -25.12 18.21
CA ASP A 134 -20.49 -24.14 18.60
C ASP A 134 -19.70 -23.61 17.39
N ARG A 135 -20.17 -22.51 16.80
CA ARG A 135 -19.24 -21.59 16.16
C ARG A 135 -18.45 -21.06 17.33
N GLY A 136 -17.20 -21.53 17.52
CA GLY A 136 -16.31 -20.96 18.53
C GLY A 136 -16.45 -19.45 18.51
N ASN A 137 -16.74 -18.84 19.66
CA ASN A 137 -17.22 -17.46 19.79
C ASN A 137 -16.43 -16.47 18.92
N ILE A 138 -16.88 -16.24 17.68
CA ILE A 138 -16.29 -15.20 16.82
C ILE A 138 -16.69 -13.87 17.46
N ASN A 139 -15.71 -13.20 18.04
CA ASN A 139 -15.93 -11.90 18.65
C ASN A 139 -16.34 -10.89 17.58
N GLN A 140 -17.52 -10.29 17.74
CA GLN A 140 -17.97 -9.17 16.93
C GLN A 140 -17.37 -7.88 17.49
N ASP A 141 -16.07 -7.68 17.30
CA ASP A 141 -15.30 -6.60 17.92
C ASP A 141 -14.76 -5.58 16.92
N VAL A 142 -15.25 -5.64 15.67
CA VAL A 142 -14.89 -4.71 14.59
C VAL A 142 -16.12 -3.95 14.08
N THR A 143 -15.96 -2.65 13.84
CA THR A 143 -16.88 -1.84 13.02
C THR A 143 -16.21 -1.53 11.70
N ALA A 144 -16.82 -1.94 10.59
CA ALA A 144 -16.39 -1.50 9.27
C ALA A 144 -16.85 -0.06 9.04
N ILE A 145 -15.97 0.80 8.55
CA ILE A 145 -16.23 2.22 8.30
C ILE A 145 -15.96 2.48 6.83
N ILE A 146 -17.02 2.85 6.12
CA ILE A 146 -16.96 3.16 4.70
C ILE A 146 -17.11 4.67 4.55
N LEU A 147 -16.14 5.31 3.91
CA LEU A 147 -16.26 6.72 3.54
C LEU A 147 -16.92 6.85 2.18
N ASN A 148 -18.00 7.64 2.11
CA ASN A 148 -18.71 7.90 0.87
C ASN A 148 -18.75 9.38 0.52
N TRP A 149 -18.66 9.67 -0.78
CA TRP A 149 -19.08 10.96 -1.34
C TRP A 149 -20.21 10.79 -2.35
N ASN A 150 -20.01 10.08 -3.46
CA ASN A 150 -20.99 10.13 -4.56
C ASN A 150 -21.13 8.82 -5.32
N ARG A 151 -20.94 7.67 -4.65
CA ARG A 151 -20.87 6.36 -5.29
C ARG A 151 -21.82 5.35 -4.64
N LEU A 152 -23.12 5.67 -4.60
CA LEU A 152 -24.15 4.80 -3.99
C LEU A 152 -24.12 3.37 -4.55
N ASP A 153 -23.99 3.22 -5.87
CA ASP A 153 -23.97 1.90 -6.51
C ASP A 153 -22.83 1.02 -5.98
N ASN A 154 -21.64 1.62 -5.79
CA ASN A 154 -20.49 0.93 -5.23
C ASN A 154 -20.71 0.59 -3.75
N LEU A 155 -21.31 1.51 -2.98
CA LEU A 155 -21.63 1.24 -1.58
C LEU A 155 -22.53 0.03 -1.41
N ILE A 156 -23.51 -0.15 -2.29
CA ILE A 156 -24.40 -1.33 -2.24
C ILE A 156 -23.57 -2.61 -2.35
N VAL A 157 -22.64 -2.68 -3.32
CA VAL A 157 -21.76 -3.84 -3.50
C VAL A 157 -20.81 -4.04 -2.32
N ILE A 158 -20.19 -2.95 -1.84
CA ILE A 158 -19.25 -2.99 -0.72
C ILE A 158 -19.98 -3.49 0.54
N VAL A 159 -21.16 -2.97 0.84
CA VAL A 159 -21.97 -3.42 1.98
C VAL A 159 -22.36 -4.88 1.81
N THR A 160 -22.82 -5.31 0.63
CA THR A 160 -23.09 -6.73 0.35
C THR A 160 -21.87 -7.60 0.64
N HIS A 161 -20.67 -7.18 0.22
CA HIS A 161 -19.43 -7.89 0.47
C HIS A 161 -19.10 -7.96 1.98
N LEU A 162 -19.13 -6.82 2.67
CA LEU A 162 -18.74 -6.74 4.08
C LEU A 162 -19.75 -7.42 5.03
N CYS A 163 -21.04 -7.46 4.69
CA CYS A 163 -22.05 -8.08 5.56
C CYS A 163 -21.84 -9.58 5.76
N ARG A 164 -21.06 -10.24 4.90
CA ARG A 164 -20.71 -11.66 4.95
C ARG A 164 -19.73 -12.04 6.07
N TYR A 165 -19.03 -11.07 6.66
CA TYR A 165 -18.05 -11.35 7.71
C TYR A 165 -18.68 -11.23 9.09
N ASP A 166 -18.57 -12.30 9.88
CA ASP A 166 -19.24 -12.41 11.18
C ASP A 166 -18.56 -11.59 12.29
N PHE A 167 -17.27 -11.27 12.17
CA PHE A 167 -16.55 -10.44 13.14
C PHE A 167 -16.87 -8.94 13.03
N PHE A 168 -17.54 -8.50 11.96
CA PHE A 168 -18.11 -7.17 11.92
C PHE A 168 -19.39 -7.12 12.75
N ASN A 169 -19.34 -6.38 13.86
CA ASN A 169 -20.51 -6.05 14.65
C ASN A 169 -21.44 -5.09 13.91
N SER A 170 -20.84 -4.08 13.27
CA SER A 170 -21.57 -3.08 12.49
C SER A 170 -20.76 -2.60 11.28
N ILE A 171 -21.47 -2.07 10.30
CA ILE A 171 -20.96 -1.40 9.11
C ILE A 171 -21.52 0.02 9.15
N MET A 172 -20.64 0.98 9.40
CA MET A 172 -20.93 2.40 9.46
C MET A 172 -20.56 3.07 8.14
N ILE A 173 -21.55 3.59 7.44
CA ILE A 173 -21.36 4.42 6.25
C ILE A 173 -21.33 5.87 6.69
N TRP A 174 -20.17 6.51 6.54
CA TRP A 174 -20.04 7.94 6.72
C TRP A 174 -20.21 8.64 5.37
N ASN A 175 -21.37 9.25 5.17
CA ASN A 175 -21.68 10.00 3.97
C ASN A 175 -21.24 11.45 4.11
N ASN A 176 -20.17 11.84 3.41
CA ASN A 176 -19.69 13.22 3.38
C ASN A 176 -20.52 14.13 2.44
N ASN A 177 -21.38 13.56 1.59
CA ASN A 177 -22.15 14.34 0.62
C ASN A 177 -23.47 14.85 1.23
N TYR A 178 -23.41 16.10 1.68
CA TYR A 178 -24.55 16.79 2.27
C TYR A 178 -25.69 17.06 1.28
N ASN A 179 -25.43 17.04 -0.03
CA ASN A 179 -26.44 17.24 -1.06
C ASN A 179 -27.26 15.97 -1.36
N ASN A 180 -26.69 14.79 -1.10
CA ASN A 180 -27.35 13.51 -1.34
C ASN A 180 -27.32 12.65 -0.08
N ARG A 181 -28.40 12.70 0.70
CA ARG A 181 -28.50 11.95 1.97
C ARG A 181 -28.88 10.50 1.70
N LEU A 182 -28.09 9.59 2.25
CA LEU A 182 -28.35 8.15 2.23
C LEU A 182 -29.41 7.76 3.25
N LYS A 183 -30.18 6.72 2.94
CA LYS A 183 -31.19 6.13 3.81
C LYS A 183 -31.06 4.61 3.83
N LYS A 184 -31.68 3.95 4.82
CA LYS A 184 -31.62 2.48 4.93
C LYS A 184 -32.27 1.79 3.72
N GLU A 185 -33.29 2.42 3.14
CA GLU A 185 -34.00 1.90 1.97
C GLU A 185 -33.08 1.72 0.75
N ASP A 186 -32.01 2.52 0.66
CA ASP A 186 -31.02 2.42 -0.42
C ASP A 186 -30.25 1.09 -0.40
N PHE A 187 -30.22 0.41 0.76
CA PHE A 187 -29.43 -0.80 1.01
C PHE A 187 -30.26 -2.06 1.16
N VAL A 188 -31.58 -2.03 0.90
CA VAL A 188 -32.47 -3.20 1.04
C VAL A 188 -31.99 -4.40 0.23
N LYS A 189 -31.38 -4.16 -0.93
CA LYS A 189 -30.85 -5.22 -1.83
C LYS A 189 -29.57 -5.89 -1.34
N THR A 190 -28.95 -5.36 -0.30
CA THR A 190 -27.72 -5.94 0.24
C THR A 190 -27.97 -7.19 1.06
N GLU A 191 -29.23 -7.45 1.45
CA GLU A 191 -29.62 -8.48 2.44
C GLU A 191 -28.87 -8.33 3.79
N CYS A 192 -28.27 -7.15 4.05
CA CYS A 192 -27.58 -6.89 5.29
C CYS A 192 -28.58 -6.69 6.43
N PRO A 193 -28.38 -7.30 7.61
CA PRO A 193 -29.29 -7.10 8.73
C PRO A 193 -29.37 -5.64 9.16
N ASP A 194 -30.58 -5.14 9.39
CA ASP A 194 -30.84 -3.73 9.73
C ASP A 194 -30.08 -3.21 10.96
N HIS A 195 -29.76 -4.11 11.89
CA HIS A 195 -29.01 -3.80 13.10
C HIS A 195 -27.49 -3.66 12.86
N LYS A 196 -26.98 -4.26 11.78
CA LYS A 196 -25.56 -4.19 11.38
C LYS A 196 -25.26 -2.91 10.62
N LEU A 197 -26.25 -2.33 9.93
CA LEU A 197 -26.05 -1.14 9.09
C LEU A 197 -26.34 0.17 9.85
N LEU A 198 -25.32 1.03 9.92
CA LEU A 198 -25.37 2.37 10.49
C LEU A 198 -25.05 3.41 9.40
N ILE A 199 -25.87 4.45 9.26
CA ILE A 199 -25.68 5.50 8.26
C ILE A 199 -25.54 6.83 8.98
N VAL A 200 -24.40 7.50 8.79
CA VAL A 200 -24.12 8.84 9.29
C VAL A 200 -24.07 9.80 8.11
N ASN A 201 -25.09 10.65 7.98
CA ASN A 201 -25.12 11.71 6.98
C ASN A 201 -24.49 12.98 7.55
N SER A 202 -23.27 13.28 7.13
CA SER A 202 -22.55 14.48 7.57
C SER A 202 -23.19 15.74 7.00
N PRO A 203 -23.33 16.82 7.80
CA PRO A 203 -23.84 18.10 7.30
C PRO A 203 -22.85 18.83 6.38
N THR A 204 -21.57 18.42 6.38
CA THR A 204 -20.50 19.00 5.57
C THR A 204 -19.51 17.91 5.13
N ASN A 205 -18.67 18.23 4.13
CA ASN A 205 -17.58 17.33 3.73
C ASN A 205 -16.44 17.39 4.77
N LEU A 206 -16.24 16.31 5.53
CA LEU A 206 -15.12 16.19 6.46
C LEU A 206 -13.93 15.44 5.87
N TYR A 207 -13.95 15.15 4.56
CA TYR A 207 -12.90 14.44 3.82
C TYR A 207 -12.45 13.19 4.56
N PHE A 208 -11.15 12.95 4.68
CA PHE A 208 -10.61 11.77 5.33
C PHE A 208 -10.76 11.79 6.85
N PHE A 209 -10.89 12.97 7.47
CA PHE A 209 -11.01 13.08 8.93
C PHE A 209 -12.23 12.32 9.48
N SER A 210 -13.28 12.22 8.66
CA SER A 210 -14.51 11.49 9.00
C SER A 210 -14.29 10.04 9.47
N ARG A 211 -13.33 9.29 8.91
CA ARG A 211 -13.11 7.88 9.32
C ARG A 211 -12.64 7.74 10.76
N TYR A 212 -11.85 8.70 11.24
CA TYR A 212 -11.35 8.72 12.61
C TYR A 212 -12.46 9.07 13.59
N LEU A 213 -13.32 10.03 13.23
CA LEU A 213 -14.52 10.36 14.01
C LEU A 213 -15.47 9.16 14.08
N ALA A 214 -15.73 8.51 12.94
CA ALA A 214 -16.53 7.28 12.86
C ALA A 214 -15.95 6.18 13.76
N CYS A 215 -14.62 5.99 13.74
CA CYS A 215 -13.97 4.98 14.56
C CYS A 215 -14.10 5.25 16.06
N ILE A 216 -13.89 6.48 16.52
CA ILE A 216 -14.10 6.83 17.93
C ILE A 216 -15.57 6.68 18.34
N GLN A 217 -16.50 7.03 17.46
CA GLN A 217 -17.95 6.93 17.72
C GLN A 217 -18.50 5.50 17.64
N SER A 218 -17.77 4.58 17.01
CA SER A 218 -18.17 3.17 16.94
C SER A 218 -18.27 2.55 18.34
N ILE A 219 -19.05 1.48 18.50
CA ILE A 219 -19.17 0.79 19.80
C ILE A 219 -18.08 -0.26 20.03
N THR A 220 -17.41 -0.70 18.97
CA THR A 220 -16.44 -1.79 19.00
C THR A 220 -15.05 -1.35 19.40
N LYS A 221 -14.15 -2.31 19.67
CA LYS A 221 -12.74 -2.02 20.02
C LYS A 221 -11.90 -1.71 18.78
N PHE A 222 -12.25 -2.30 17.65
CA PHE A 222 -11.49 -2.22 16.42
C PHE A 222 -12.33 -1.62 15.30
N CYS A 223 -11.62 -1.08 14.31
CA CYS A 223 -12.17 -0.43 13.14
C CYS A 223 -11.52 -1.02 11.89
N PHE A 224 -12.34 -1.21 10.86
CA PHE A 224 -11.86 -1.52 9.52
C PHE A 224 -12.20 -0.35 8.60
N PHE A 225 -11.24 0.23 7.88
CA PHE A 225 -11.48 1.36 6.96
C PHE A 225 -11.46 0.90 5.51
N GLN A 226 -12.38 1.45 4.71
CA GLN A 226 -12.45 1.25 3.26
C GLN A 226 -13.09 2.46 2.57
N ASP A 227 -12.64 2.77 1.35
CA ASP A 227 -13.22 3.81 0.48
C ASP A 227 -14.34 3.25 -0.42
N ASP A 228 -15.09 4.13 -1.08
CA ASP A 228 -16.28 3.79 -1.89
C ASP A 228 -15.99 3.36 -3.35
N ASP A 229 -14.76 2.94 -3.67
CA ASP A 229 -14.33 2.59 -5.04
C ASP A 229 -13.54 1.30 -5.19
N ASN A 230 -13.44 0.48 -4.16
CA ASN A 230 -12.73 -0.79 -4.29
C ASN A 230 -13.38 -1.87 -3.45
N ILE A 231 -13.13 -3.13 -3.82
CA ILE A 231 -13.41 -4.30 -2.99
C ILE A 231 -12.11 -4.80 -2.37
N VAL A 232 -12.11 -4.91 -1.05
CA VAL A 232 -11.01 -5.46 -0.24
C VAL A 232 -11.20 -6.97 -0.16
N ILE A 233 -10.27 -7.73 -0.72
CA ILE A 233 -10.33 -9.20 -0.71
C ILE A 233 -9.85 -9.82 0.60
N PRO A 234 -8.65 -9.50 1.09
CA PRO A 234 -7.97 -10.28 2.13
C PRO A 234 -8.49 -9.97 3.54
N ILE A 235 -9.78 -9.68 3.74
CA ILE A 235 -10.31 -9.13 4.99
C ILE A 235 -10.11 -10.11 6.16
N ARG A 236 -10.33 -11.41 5.98
CA ARG A 236 -10.09 -12.42 7.01
C ARG A 236 -8.60 -12.56 7.31
N THR A 237 -7.76 -12.63 6.28
CA THR A 237 -6.30 -12.68 6.45
C THR A 237 -5.80 -11.46 7.21
N MET A 238 -6.27 -10.27 6.84
CA MET A 238 -5.93 -9.02 7.51
C MET A 238 -6.45 -8.98 8.95
N TYR A 239 -7.68 -9.42 9.21
CA TYR A 239 -8.26 -9.48 10.55
C TYR A 239 -7.47 -10.42 11.46
N LYS A 240 -7.16 -11.62 10.95
CA LYS A 240 -6.35 -12.62 11.65
C LYS A 240 -4.95 -12.06 11.98
N SER A 241 -4.31 -11.46 10.98
CA SER A 241 -3.01 -10.80 11.15
C SER A 241 -3.08 -9.64 12.15
N PHE A 242 -4.16 -8.86 12.13
CA PHE A 242 -4.40 -7.78 13.08
C PHE A 242 -4.51 -8.30 14.51
N LEU A 243 -5.38 -9.27 14.78
CA LEU A 243 -5.56 -9.82 16.14
C LEU A 243 -4.26 -10.37 16.72
N ILE A 244 -3.49 -11.06 15.88
CA ILE A 244 -2.18 -11.60 16.20
C ILE A 244 -1.19 -10.50 16.64
N ASN A 245 -1.18 -9.36 15.96
CA ASN A 245 -0.25 -8.26 16.22
C ASN A 245 -0.80 -7.22 17.20
N GLN A 246 -2.09 -7.28 17.55
CA GLN A 246 -2.78 -6.25 18.31
C GLN A 246 -2.31 -6.19 19.76
N ASN A 247 -2.18 -7.35 20.42
CA ASN A 247 -1.80 -7.42 21.84
C ASN A 247 -0.33 -7.06 22.09
N THR A 248 0.47 -7.02 21.04
CA THR A 248 1.93 -6.95 21.14
C THR A 248 2.51 -5.69 20.53
N LEU A 249 2.04 -5.30 19.33
CA LEU A 249 2.62 -4.21 18.54
C LEU A 249 1.61 -3.12 18.19
N ASN A 250 0.30 -3.38 18.34
CA ASN A 250 -0.80 -2.45 18.00
C ASN A 250 -0.66 -1.84 16.59
N LYS A 251 -0.20 -2.68 15.65
CA LYS A 251 0.13 -2.29 14.28
C LYS A 251 -1.11 -2.01 13.44
N VAL A 252 -0.99 -1.03 12.56
CA VAL A 252 -1.91 -0.83 11.45
C VAL A 252 -1.65 -1.91 10.40
N ILE A 253 -2.69 -2.64 10.01
CA ILE A 253 -2.64 -3.62 8.91
C ILE A 253 -3.32 -3.01 7.69
N VAL A 254 -2.71 -3.09 6.51
CA VAL A 254 -3.27 -2.54 5.26
C VAL A 254 -3.16 -3.55 4.13
N GLN A 255 -4.10 -3.49 3.19
CA GLN A 255 -3.96 -4.21 1.92
C GLN A 255 -3.10 -3.41 0.94
N ALA A 256 -2.34 -4.12 0.10
CA ALA A 256 -1.74 -3.58 -1.11
C ALA A 256 -1.88 -4.54 -2.30
N ASP A 257 -1.75 -4.03 -3.52
CA ASP A 257 -1.35 -4.83 -4.68
C ASP A 257 0.20 -4.81 -4.82
N PRO A 258 0.80 -5.52 -5.78
CA PRO A 258 2.25 -5.53 -5.94
C PRO A 258 2.88 -4.14 -6.14
N ILE A 259 2.16 -3.22 -6.79
CA ILE A 259 2.63 -1.86 -7.07
C ILE A 259 2.63 -1.04 -5.77
N TYR A 260 1.51 -1.02 -5.05
CA TYR A 260 1.40 -0.33 -3.78
C TYR A 260 2.28 -0.97 -2.70
N ASN A 261 2.55 -2.27 -2.79
CA ASN A 261 3.46 -2.97 -1.89
C ASN A 261 4.89 -2.41 -1.98
N VAL A 262 5.37 -2.13 -3.20
CA VAL A 262 6.64 -1.41 -3.43
C VAL A 262 6.60 -0.03 -2.78
N MET A 263 5.51 0.71 -2.98
CA MET A 263 5.41 2.05 -2.43
C MET A 263 5.43 2.05 -0.89
N TYR A 264 4.63 1.21 -0.25
CA TYR A 264 4.45 1.20 1.21
C TYR A 264 5.63 0.60 1.97
N ASN A 265 6.36 -0.33 1.36
CA ASN A 265 7.50 -0.97 2.03
C ASN A 265 8.84 -0.31 1.71
N TRP A 266 8.89 0.50 0.66
CA TRP A 266 10.15 0.97 0.11
C TRP A 266 10.13 2.45 -0.22
N GLU A 267 9.41 2.88 -1.25
CA GLU A 267 9.52 4.25 -1.77
C GLU A 267 9.01 5.31 -0.79
N TRP A 268 8.01 4.97 0.03
CA TRP A 268 7.34 5.87 0.97
C TRP A 268 7.63 5.50 2.43
N CYS A 269 8.82 4.97 2.66
CA CYS A 269 9.40 4.71 3.97
C CYS A 269 10.55 5.67 4.27
N PHE A 270 10.59 6.17 5.50
CA PHE A 270 11.52 7.18 5.97
C PHE A 270 12.23 6.67 7.22
N LYS A 271 13.57 6.83 7.25
CA LYS A 271 14.41 6.47 8.39
C LYS A 271 15.33 7.62 8.79
N ASP A 272 15.61 7.75 10.07
CA ASP A 272 16.67 8.60 10.61
C ASP A 272 17.23 7.89 11.83
N VAL A 273 18.40 7.28 11.69
CA VAL A 273 18.99 6.47 12.78
C VAL A 273 19.30 7.35 13.99
N GLU A 274 19.77 8.58 13.77
CA GLU A 274 20.15 9.50 14.84
C GLU A 274 18.94 9.93 15.66
N ASN A 275 17.82 10.23 14.98
CA ASN A 275 16.58 10.69 15.61
C ASN A 275 15.58 9.56 15.89
N ARG A 276 15.98 8.30 15.66
CA ARG A 276 15.12 7.11 15.79
C ARG A 276 13.83 7.20 14.98
N LEU A 277 13.84 7.91 13.86
CA LEU A 277 12.71 7.97 12.93
C LEU A 277 12.68 6.67 12.11
N LYS A 278 11.52 6.02 12.04
CA LYS A 278 11.27 4.83 11.24
C LYS A 278 9.77 4.73 10.97
N THR A 279 9.32 5.27 9.85
CA THR A 279 7.89 5.29 9.54
C THR A 279 7.65 5.10 8.05
N CYS A 280 6.48 4.58 7.70
CA CYS A 280 6.07 4.47 6.30
C CYS A 280 4.65 4.97 6.11
N PHE A 281 4.37 5.52 4.94
CA PHE A 281 3.03 5.87 4.54
C PHE A 281 2.31 4.67 3.91
N ALA A 282 1.01 4.55 4.18
CA ALA A 282 0.09 3.67 3.47
C ALA A 282 -1.29 4.30 3.32
N TRP A 283 -1.96 4.07 2.17
CA TRP A 283 -3.35 4.44 2.00
C TRP A 283 -4.27 3.48 2.76
N LEU A 284 -5.07 4.03 3.65
CA LEU A 284 -5.98 3.28 4.51
C LEU A 284 -7.29 2.88 3.80
N GLY A 285 -7.63 3.58 2.71
CA GLY A 285 -8.87 3.41 1.95
C GLY A 285 -8.96 2.12 1.13
N HIS A 286 -7.82 1.45 0.88
CA HIS A 286 -7.78 0.15 0.19
C HIS A 286 -8.05 -1.03 1.13
N GLY A 287 -8.56 -0.77 2.33
CA GLY A 287 -8.70 -1.77 3.39
C GLY A 287 -7.60 -1.59 4.44
N SER A 288 -8.01 -1.35 5.69
CA SER A 288 -7.09 -1.35 6.82
C SER A 288 -7.76 -1.73 8.13
N PHE A 289 -7.06 -2.48 8.99
CA PHE A 289 -7.48 -2.76 10.37
C PHE A 289 -6.68 -1.93 11.36
N ILE A 290 -7.40 -1.28 12.26
CA ILE A 290 -6.84 -0.33 13.23
C ILE A 290 -7.61 -0.45 14.55
N SER A 291 -6.91 -0.28 15.68
CA SER A 291 -7.55 -0.20 16.98
C SER A 291 -8.11 1.20 17.27
N LYS A 292 -9.23 1.28 18.00
CA LYS A 292 -9.77 2.56 18.45
C LYS A 292 -8.75 3.34 19.29
N GLU A 293 -7.92 2.63 20.06
CA GLU A 293 -6.83 3.22 20.83
C GLU A 293 -5.80 3.93 19.94
N THR A 294 -5.37 3.30 18.84
CA THR A 294 -4.47 3.93 17.86
C THR A 294 -5.09 5.19 17.26
N VAL A 295 -6.38 5.16 16.91
CA VAL A 295 -7.10 6.35 16.44
C VAL A 295 -7.15 7.44 17.50
N GLN A 296 -7.42 7.08 18.76
CA GLN A 296 -7.49 8.05 19.85
C GLN A 296 -6.14 8.70 20.13
N ARG A 297 -5.04 7.92 20.10
CA ARG A 297 -3.68 8.46 20.20
C ARG A 297 -3.38 9.45 19.08
N PHE A 298 -3.76 9.13 17.84
CA PHE A 298 -3.64 10.05 16.72
C PHE A 298 -4.42 11.34 16.95
N LEU A 299 -5.69 11.27 17.34
CA LEU A 299 -6.50 12.46 17.59
C LEU A 299 -5.93 13.33 18.71
N ASN A 300 -5.40 12.71 19.76
CA ASN A 300 -4.69 13.41 20.84
C ASN A 300 -3.40 14.06 20.33
N LEU A 301 -2.64 13.37 19.48
CA LEU A 301 -1.41 13.89 18.88
C LEU A 301 -1.67 15.13 18.02
N VAL A 302 -2.62 15.03 17.08
CA VAL A 302 -2.93 16.13 16.16
C VAL A 302 -3.51 17.34 16.90
N SER A 303 -4.24 17.11 17.99
CA SER A 303 -4.71 18.16 18.89
C SER A 303 -3.55 18.81 19.66
N THR A 304 -2.63 18.00 20.19
CA THR A 304 -1.46 18.46 20.97
C THR A 304 -0.53 19.33 20.12
N ILE A 305 -0.31 18.98 18.85
CA ILE A 305 0.52 19.77 17.94
C ILE A 305 -0.26 20.86 17.19
N SER A 306 -1.57 20.99 17.45
CA SER A 306 -2.44 22.02 16.86
C SER A 306 -2.43 22.02 15.32
N ILE A 307 -2.61 20.85 14.70
CA ILE A 307 -2.71 20.75 13.24
C ILE A 307 -3.87 21.61 12.73
N LYS A 308 -3.61 22.41 11.68
CA LYS A 308 -4.63 23.25 11.01
C LYS A 308 -5.76 22.39 10.41
N ALA A 309 -6.97 22.93 10.37
CA ALA A 309 -8.15 22.25 9.83
C ALA A 309 -7.97 21.70 8.40
N ASP A 310 -7.36 22.47 7.50
CA ASP A 310 -7.11 22.04 6.12
C ASP A 310 -6.16 20.83 6.04
N SER A 311 -5.18 20.75 6.95
CA SER A 311 -4.33 19.58 7.09
C SER A 311 -5.12 18.43 7.69
N LEU A 312 -5.94 18.65 8.72
CA LEU A 312 -6.79 17.61 9.32
C LEU A 312 -7.75 16.97 8.30
N ALA A 313 -8.27 17.73 7.33
CA ALA A 313 -9.08 17.18 6.23
C ALA A 313 -8.33 16.09 5.44
N LEU A 314 -6.99 16.15 5.44
CA LEU A 314 -6.10 15.22 4.77
C LEU A 314 -5.48 14.19 5.73
N ALA A 315 -6.18 13.87 6.82
CA ALA A 315 -5.75 12.98 7.91
C ALA A 315 -5.02 11.70 7.46
N ASP A 316 -5.53 11.05 6.41
CA ASP A 316 -4.92 9.82 5.89
C ASP A 316 -3.47 9.99 5.46
N ASN A 317 -3.11 11.15 4.90
CA ASN A 317 -1.76 11.42 4.39
C ASN A 317 -0.70 11.47 5.49
N PHE A 318 -1.09 11.58 6.76
CA PHE A 318 -0.14 11.60 7.87
C PHE A 318 -0.43 10.59 8.97
N PHE A 319 -1.60 9.93 8.97
CA PHE A 319 -1.94 8.98 10.02
C PHE A 319 -0.90 7.86 10.17
N SER A 320 -0.59 7.15 9.09
CA SER A 320 0.38 6.03 9.12
C SER A 320 1.80 6.51 9.41
N THR A 321 2.15 7.73 8.99
CA THR A 321 3.47 8.31 9.28
C THR A 321 3.59 8.91 10.68
N SER A 322 2.51 9.04 11.45
CA SER A 322 2.52 9.70 12.77
C SER A 322 2.99 8.80 13.92
N PHE A 323 3.08 7.49 13.71
CA PHE A 323 3.31 6.52 14.80
C PHE A 323 4.74 6.01 14.91
N ASN A 324 5.66 6.48 14.07
CA ASN A 324 7.04 5.99 14.05
C ASN A 324 7.11 4.46 13.95
N GLN A 325 6.23 3.89 13.13
CA GLN A 325 6.11 2.45 12.92
C GLN A 325 5.75 2.18 11.46
N LYS A 326 6.27 1.09 10.92
CA LYS A 326 5.89 0.59 9.60
C LYS A 326 4.56 -0.19 9.67
N PRO A 327 3.54 0.16 8.85
CA PRO A 327 2.34 -0.65 8.72
C PRO A 327 2.67 -2.07 8.25
N LEU A 328 1.89 -3.06 8.69
CA LEU A 328 2.00 -4.41 8.13
C LEU A 328 1.17 -4.49 6.84
N ILE A 329 1.78 -4.98 5.76
CA ILE A 329 1.16 -5.02 4.44
C ILE A 329 0.74 -6.46 4.12
N ILE A 330 -0.54 -6.64 3.77
CA ILE A 330 -1.04 -7.88 3.18
C ILE A 330 -1.20 -7.68 1.69
N VAL A 331 -0.40 -8.40 0.90
CA VAL A 331 -0.38 -8.28 -0.56
C VAL A 331 -1.46 -9.15 -1.16
N SER A 332 -2.26 -8.54 -2.02
CA SER A 332 -3.25 -9.20 -2.88
C SER A 332 -2.79 -9.10 -4.33
N ASN A 333 -3.26 -9.97 -5.22
CA ASN A 333 -2.87 -9.91 -6.63
C ASN A 333 -3.23 -8.58 -7.30
N ARG A 334 -4.34 -7.96 -6.87
CA ARG A 334 -4.78 -6.66 -7.37
C ARG A 334 -5.73 -5.99 -6.38
N ILE A 335 -5.84 -4.67 -6.49
CA ILE A 335 -6.96 -3.93 -5.90
C ILE A 335 -8.14 -3.98 -6.87
N HIS A 336 -9.26 -4.52 -6.41
CA HIS A 336 -10.47 -4.67 -7.24
C HIS A 336 -11.22 -3.33 -7.29
N SER A 337 -10.82 -2.47 -8.23
CA SER A 337 -11.46 -1.17 -8.43
C SER A 337 -12.89 -1.32 -8.97
N LEU A 338 -13.83 -0.63 -8.36
CA LEU A 338 -15.21 -0.52 -8.80
C LEU A 338 -15.37 0.62 -9.82
N PRO A 339 -16.33 0.51 -10.75
CA PRO A 339 -16.57 1.57 -11.71
C PRO A 339 -16.95 2.88 -11.02
N SER A 340 -16.19 3.95 -11.26
CA SER A 340 -16.57 5.30 -10.81
C SER A 340 -16.94 6.19 -12.00
N PRO A 341 -18.04 6.97 -11.93
CA PRO A 341 -18.37 8.00 -12.91
C PRO A 341 -17.57 9.29 -12.71
N SER A 342 -17.02 9.52 -11.51
CA SER A 342 -16.21 10.69 -11.17
C SER A 342 -14.81 10.30 -10.68
N ASN A 343 -13.85 11.20 -10.87
CA ASN A 343 -12.54 11.07 -10.26
C ASN A 343 -12.69 11.28 -8.75
N GLY A 344 -12.12 10.39 -7.95
CA GLY A 344 -12.02 10.54 -6.51
C GLY A 344 -11.19 11.77 -6.13
N PHE A 345 -11.34 12.23 -4.90
CA PHE A 345 -10.63 13.42 -4.41
C PHE A 345 -9.10 13.27 -4.51
N SER A 346 -8.58 12.05 -4.34
CA SER A 346 -7.16 11.70 -4.45
C SER A 346 -6.70 11.35 -5.87
N ASP A 347 -7.60 11.33 -6.84
CA ASP A 347 -7.27 10.89 -8.20
C ASP A 347 -6.57 11.99 -9.00
N GLY A 348 -5.82 11.54 -10.01
CA GLY A 348 -5.12 12.40 -10.96
C GLY A 348 -3.89 13.12 -10.38
N ASP A 349 -3.20 13.85 -11.26
CA ASP A 349 -1.91 14.48 -10.95
C ASP A 349 -1.99 15.40 -9.72
N LYS A 350 -3.04 16.22 -9.62
CA LYS A 350 -3.23 17.16 -8.51
C LYS A 350 -3.47 16.42 -7.17
N GLY A 351 -4.20 15.31 -7.20
CA GLY A 351 -4.49 14.51 -6.01
C GLY A 351 -3.22 13.85 -5.47
N LEU A 352 -2.40 13.30 -6.37
CA LEU A 352 -1.11 12.70 -6.03
C LEU A 352 -0.10 13.72 -5.51
N GLU A 353 0.05 14.87 -6.19
CA GLU A 353 0.92 15.96 -5.75
C GLU A 353 0.52 16.46 -4.35
N ARG A 354 -0.78 16.63 -4.12
CA ARG A 354 -1.30 16.97 -2.78
C ARG A 354 -0.93 15.90 -1.77
N ASN A 355 -1.20 14.62 -2.04
CA ASN A 355 -0.91 13.54 -1.08
C ASN A 355 0.57 13.52 -0.69
N ARG A 356 1.47 13.66 -1.66
CA ARG A 356 2.92 13.79 -1.44
C ARG A 356 3.31 14.91 -0.49
N ILE A 357 2.80 16.12 -0.72
CA ILE A 357 3.08 17.28 0.15
C ILE A 357 2.65 16.98 1.59
N TYR A 358 1.51 16.32 1.79
CA TYR A 358 0.99 16.06 3.13
C TYR A 358 1.64 14.83 3.80
N ILE A 359 2.11 13.85 3.03
CA ILE A 359 2.96 12.77 3.54
C ILE A 359 4.26 13.34 4.09
N GLN A 360 4.95 14.17 3.31
CA GLN A 360 6.18 14.83 3.73
C GLN A 360 5.96 15.63 5.01
N LYS A 361 4.90 16.45 5.07
CA LYS A 361 4.54 17.21 6.28
C LYS A 361 4.31 16.30 7.49
N GLY A 362 3.67 15.15 7.31
CA GLY A 362 3.49 14.17 8.39
C GLY A 362 4.82 13.70 8.97
N VAL A 363 5.79 13.38 8.10
CA VAL A 363 7.14 12.96 8.51
C VAL A 363 7.92 14.11 9.16
N GLU A 364 7.81 15.33 8.64
CA GLU A 364 8.40 16.54 9.24
C GLU A 364 7.89 16.76 10.67
N GLU A 365 6.58 16.65 10.89
CA GLU A 365 6.00 16.80 12.23
C GLU A 365 6.46 15.67 13.17
N LEU A 366 6.50 14.42 12.70
CA LEU A 366 7.02 13.31 13.52
C LEU A 366 8.51 13.53 13.87
N SER A 367 9.33 13.97 12.92
CA SER A 367 10.74 14.27 13.16
C SER A 367 10.93 15.37 14.21
N LYS A 368 10.12 16.44 14.16
CA LYS A 368 10.11 17.49 15.20
C LYS A 368 9.71 16.95 16.57
N ILE A 369 8.72 16.06 16.62
CA ILE A 369 8.29 15.42 17.86
C ILE A 369 9.44 14.62 18.47
N LEU A 370 10.07 13.74 17.69
CA LEU A 370 11.16 12.87 18.13
C LEU A 370 12.39 13.66 18.60
N THR A 371 12.74 14.74 17.90
CA THR A 371 13.90 15.60 18.25
C THR A 371 13.63 16.48 19.48
N SER A 372 12.38 16.88 19.73
CA SER A 372 12.03 17.75 20.86
C SER A 372 12.26 17.11 22.24
N SER A 373 12.37 15.77 22.31
CA SER A 373 12.47 15.00 23.56
C SER A 373 11.45 15.40 24.64
N SER A 374 10.27 15.87 24.22
CA SER A 374 9.28 16.43 25.14
C SER A 374 8.45 15.30 25.77
N PRO A 375 8.41 15.18 27.12
CA PRO A 375 7.68 14.10 27.82
C PRO A 375 6.18 14.04 27.50
N LYS A 376 5.61 15.14 26.98
CA LYS A 376 4.20 15.19 26.54
C LYS A 376 3.88 14.23 25.40
N PHE A 377 4.89 13.73 24.69
CA PHE A 377 4.72 12.83 23.54
C PHE A 377 5.00 11.36 23.87
N ASP A 378 5.57 11.04 25.05
CA ASP A 378 5.97 9.68 25.41
C ASP A 378 4.79 8.69 25.41
N ASN A 379 3.59 9.16 25.77
CA ASN A 379 2.37 8.35 25.78
C ASN A 379 1.58 8.40 24.45
N LEU A 380 1.99 9.25 23.50
CA LEU A 380 1.29 9.44 22.23
C LEU A 380 1.91 8.60 21.11
N LEU A 381 3.22 8.32 21.19
CA LEU A 381 3.92 7.43 20.28
C LEU A 381 3.94 5.99 20.85
N PRO A 382 3.77 4.96 20.00
CA PRO A 382 3.94 3.58 20.46
C PRO A 382 5.38 3.33 20.88
N ASN A 383 5.56 2.67 22.03
CA ASN A 383 6.86 2.16 22.45
C ASN A 383 7.16 0.88 21.67
N VAL A 384 7.83 1.01 20.52
CA VAL A 384 8.21 -0.13 19.69
C VAL A 384 9.60 -0.61 20.11
N ASN A 385 9.67 -1.76 20.77
CA ASN A 385 10.93 -2.47 20.94
C ASN A 385 11.23 -3.21 19.63
N GLU A 386 12.30 -2.85 18.93
CA GLU A 386 12.66 -3.44 17.63
C GLU A 386 13.01 -4.93 17.70
N GLU A 387 13.62 -5.39 18.80
CA GLU A 387 13.91 -6.82 19.00
C GLU A 387 12.60 -7.60 19.13
N LYS A 388 11.71 -7.08 19.97
CA LYS A 388 10.36 -7.63 20.15
C LYS A 388 9.56 -7.59 18.85
N GLU A 389 9.74 -6.57 18.02
CA GLU A 389 9.11 -6.48 16.70
C GLU A 389 9.60 -7.60 15.76
N LYS A 390 10.90 -7.89 15.73
CA LYS A 390 11.47 -8.99 14.93
C LYS A 390 10.99 -10.37 15.37
N GLU A 391 10.84 -10.58 16.68
CA GLU A 391 10.34 -11.84 17.23
C GLU A 391 8.84 -12.05 16.99
N ILE A 392 8.08 -10.96 16.91
CA ILE A 392 6.61 -11.02 16.98
C ILE A 392 5.91 -10.85 15.64
N ILE A 393 6.50 -10.13 14.67
CA ILE A 393 5.83 -9.92 13.37
C ILE A 393 5.50 -11.29 12.78
N LYS A 394 4.22 -11.65 12.88
CA LYS A 394 3.76 -12.90 12.29
C LYS A 394 3.73 -12.71 10.80
N TYR A 395 4.36 -13.67 10.17
CA TYR A 395 4.92 -13.64 8.84
C TYR A 395 3.90 -13.71 7.71
N ILE A 396 2.63 -13.35 7.95
CA ILE A 396 1.56 -13.36 6.95
C ILE A 396 1.82 -12.25 5.94
N ARG A 397 2.03 -12.63 4.67
CA ARG A 397 2.39 -11.71 3.59
C ARG A 397 1.32 -11.53 2.53
N SER A 398 0.52 -12.55 2.25
CA SER A 398 -0.51 -12.51 1.20
C SER A 398 -1.61 -13.55 1.46
N THR A 399 -2.62 -13.56 0.59
CA THR A 399 -3.71 -14.54 0.62
C THR A 399 -4.13 -14.93 -0.79
N ASN A 400 -4.74 -16.11 -0.91
CA ASN A 400 -5.39 -16.53 -2.15
C ASN A 400 -6.63 -15.68 -2.49
N SER A 401 -7.12 -15.82 -3.72
CA SER A 401 -8.25 -15.04 -4.27
C SER A 401 -9.55 -15.14 -3.46
N LEU A 402 -9.77 -16.25 -2.76
CA LEU A 402 -10.98 -16.49 -1.95
C LEU A 402 -10.81 -16.13 -0.47
N ASP A 403 -9.62 -15.67 -0.05
CA ASP A 403 -9.29 -15.34 1.33
C ASP A 403 -9.66 -16.49 2.28
N THR A 404 -9.08 -17.66 2.00
CA THR A 404 -9.24 -18.93 2.73
C THR A 404 -7.93 -19.45 3.30
N TYR A 405 -6.80 -19.14 2.67
CA TYR A 405 -5.46 -19.46 3.16
C TYR A 405 -4.47 -18.36 2.79
N SER A 406 -3.45 -18.21 3.62
CA SER A 406 -2.48 -17.12 3.55
C SER A 406 -1.07 -17.66 3.37
N PHE A 407 -0.28 -16.95 2.57
CA PHE A 407 1.16 -17.21 2.46
C PHE A 407 1.88 -16.61 3.67
N ILE A 408 2.75 -17.40 4.28
CA ILE A 408 3.60 -16.95 5.39
C ILE A 408 5.08 -17.09 5.03
N THR A 409 5.89 -16.08 5.33
CA THR A 409 7.35 -16.15 5.22
C THR A 409 8.04 -15.03 5.99
N ASN A 410 9.19 -15.36 6.60
CA ASN A 410 10.11 -14.38 7.18
C ASN A 410 11.07 -13.78 6.15
N VAL A 411 11.12 -14.33 4.94
CA VAL A 411 11.92 -13.81 3.83
C VAL A 411 11.34 -12.49 3.35
N GLU A 412 12.16 -11.44 3.32
CA GLU A 412 11.76 -10.14 2.84
C GLU A 412 11.95 -10.01 1.32
N ASN A 413 10.92 -9.54 0.61
CA ASN A 413 10.99 -9.16 -0.79
C ASN A 413 11.75 -7.85 -1.02
N PHE A 414 12.00 -7.09 0.05
CA PHE A 414 12.62 -5.79 -0.03
C PHE A 414 13.94 -5.79 0.72
N PRO A 415 15.01 -5.25 0.12
CA PRO A 415 16.28 -5.05 0.82
C PRO A 415 16.11 -4.08 2.01
N THR A 416 16.67 -4.45 3.17
CA THR A 416 16.45 -3.76 4.45
C THR A 416 17.11 -2.37 4.55
N GLU A 417 18.11 -2.08 3.72
CA GLU A 417 18.96 -0.89 3.85
C GLU A 417 18.45 0.32 3.07
N LEU A 418 17.37 0.15 2.33
CA LEU A 418 16.98 1.07 1.27
C LEU A 418 15.86 2.09 1.55
N PRO A 419 15.31 2.27 2.79
CA PRO A 419 14.46 3.42 3.07
C PRO A 419 15.20 4.76 2.90
N ILE A 420 14.45 5.83 2.67
CA ILE A 420 14.99 7.19 2.51
C ILE A 420 15.57 7.68 3.84
N ASN A 421 16.83 8.12 3.85
CA ASN A 421 17.43 8.75 5.02
C ASN A 421 16.94 10.20 5.16
N TRP A 422 16.16 10.46 6.19
CA TRP A 422 15.47 11.72 6.43
C TRP A 422 16.39 12.84 6.91
N SER A 423 17.46 12.54 7.66
CA SER A 423 18.41 13.57 8.10
C SER A 423 19.16 14.19 6.92
N THR A 424 19.45 13.40 5.90
CA THR A 424 19.99 13.88 4.61
C THR A 424 18.98 14.79 3.88
N TYR A 425 17.68 14.58 4.09
CA TYR A 425 16.61 15.35 3.45
C TYR A 425 16.36 16.71 4.12
N ASN A 426 16.31 16.76 5.46
CA ASN A 426 15.88 17.94 6.22
C ASN A 426 16.79 19.19 6.04
N ASN A 427 18.05 19.00 5.66
CA ASN A 427 19.04 20.08 5.67
C ASN A 427 19.17 20.89 4.37
N SER A 428 18.56 20.46 3.24
CA SER A 428 18.78 21.17 1.95
C SER A 428 17.82 20.81 0.80
N ILE A 429 16.85 19.93 0.99
CA ILE A 429 16.24 19.19 -0.12
C ILE A 429 14.74 19.52 -0.30
N ASN A 430 14.33 19.86 -1.53
CA ASN A 430 12.94 20.15 -1.88
C ASN A 430 12.17 18.86 -2.24
N LEU A 431 10.83 18.90 -2.24
CA LEU A 431 9.95 17.79 -2.66
C LEU A 431 10.41 17.11 -3.97
N SER A 432 10.90 17.91 -4.93
CA SER A 432 11.41 17.44 -6.22
C SER A 432 12.56 16.44 -6.10
N ASP A 433 13.40 16.54 -5.08
CA ASP A 433 14.56 15.68 -4.93
C ASP A 433 14.20 14.35 -4.27
N TRP A 434 13.23 14.34 -3.34
CA TRP A 434 12.60 13.08 -2.91
C TRP A 434 11.97 12.37 -4.11
N GLU A 435 11.25 13.11 -4.96
CA GLU A 435 10.68 12.54 -6.20
C GLU A 435 11.75 11.98 -7.15
N ASN A 436 12.92 12.60 -7.20
CA ASN A 436 14.05 12.11 -7.97
C ASN A 436 14.62 10.80 -7.42
N GLN A 437 14.47 10.55 -6.11
CA GLN A 437 14.85 9.31 -5.45
C GLN A 437 13.81 8.20 -5.56
N LEU A 438 12.55 8.49 -5.88
CA LEU A 438 11.55 7.45 -6.17
C LEU A 438 12.00 6.61 -7.37
N GLY A 439 11.66 5.31 -7.38
CA GLY A 439 11.91 4.49 -8.55
C GLY A 439 10.83 4.65 -9.60
N ARG A 440 10.70 3.67 -10.50
CA ARG A 440 9.81 3.78 -11.67
C ARG A 440 8.36 3.87 -11.23
N THR A 441 8.00 3.15 -10.18
CA THR A 441 6.62 3.07 -9.69
C THR A 441 6.12 4.42 -9.19
N GLY A 442 6.84 5.03 -8.25
CA GLY A 442 6.49 6.34 -7.69
C GLY A 442 6.55 7.45 -8.74
N LYS A 443 7.50 7.38 -9.68
CA LYS A 443 7.62 8.33 -10.80
C LYS A 443 6.51 8.17 -11.85
N ARG A 444 6.05 6.96 -12.15
CA ARG A 444 4.99 6.73 -13.15
C ARG A 444 3.65 7.31 -12.69
N LEU A 445 3.36 7.24 -11.39
CA LEU A 445 2.22 7.94 -10.80
C LEU A 445 2.36 9.47 -10.95
N ASN A 446 3.57 10.02 -10.98
CA ASN A 446 3.81 11.46 -11.21
C ASN A 446 3.48 11.92 -12.65
N ASN A 447 3.70 11.05 -13.63
CA ASN A 447 4.00 11.48 -15.00
C ASN A 447 2.94 11.09 -16.03
N GLN A 448 1.64 11.21 -15.73
CA GLN A 448 0.61 11.08 -16.77
C GLN A 448 0.74 12.17 -17.86
N LYS A 449 1.33 13.33 -17.56
CA LYS A 449 1.63 14.42 -18.52
C LYS A 449 2.79 14.15 -19.48
N LEU A 450 3.72 13.24 -19.17
CA LEU A 450 4.87 12.94 -20.05
C LEU A 450 4.52 12.02 -21.23
N LYS A 451 3.25 11.60 -21.36
CA LYS A 451 2.75 10.90 -22.55
C LYS A 451 2.87 11.71 -23.86
N LYS A 452 3.27 12.99 -23.81
CA LYS A 452 3.55 13.82 -24.99
C LYS A 452 5.06 14.08 -25.17
N GLY A 453 5.80 13.06 -25.61
CA GLY A 453 6.93 13.27 -26.53
C GLY A 453 8.36 13.32 -25.95
N LYS A 454 8.58 13.25 -24.64
CA LYS A 454 9.93 13.03 -24.09
C LYS A 454 9.97 11.73 -23.32
N ARG A 455 10.54 10.68 -23.95
CA ARG A 455 11.07 9.52 -23.22
C ARG A 455 12.10 10.11 -22.24
N ILE A 456 11.78 10.10 -20.95
CA ILE A 456 12.84 10.21 -19.95
C ILE A 456 13.79 9.07 -20.30
N LYS A 457 15.06 9.37 -20.60
CA LYS A 457 16.10 8.35 -20.58
C LYS A 457 16.08 7.85 -19.14
N GLU A 458 15.32 6.78 -18.90
CA GLU A 458 15.23 6.11 -17.61
C GLU A 458 16.65 5.68 -17.30
N ARG A 459 17.42 6.54 -16.62
CA ARG A 459 18.51 6.03 -15.82
C ARG A 459 17.84 4.97 -14.96
N ASN A 460 18.27 3.72 -15.13
CA ASN A 460 17.92 2.64 -14.23
C ASN A 460 18.33 3.17 -12.85
N GLY A 461 17.37 3.78 -12.13
CA GLY A 461 17.61 4.15 -10.75
C GLY A 461 18.03 2.86 -10.03
N ILE A 462 18.76 3.00 -8.93
CA ILE A 462 19.21 1.89 -8.08
C ILE A 462 18.05 0.89 -7.78
N TRP A 463 16.81 1.38 -7.87
CA TRP A 463 15.55 0.67 -7.63
C TRP A 463 14.98 -0.12 -8.81
N GLY A 464 15.37 0.18 -10.04
CA GLY A 464 14.59 -0.17 -11.24
C GLY A 464 14.46 -1.67 -11.51
N ILE A 465 15.39 -2.49 -11.03
CA ILE A 465 15.39 -3.95 -11.21
C ILE A 465 14.66 -4.61 -10.04
N GLY A 466 14.97 -4.24 -8.79
CA GLY A 466 14.26 -4.74 -7.60
C GLY A 466 12.76 -4.44 -7.63
N GLU A 467 12.34 -3.27 -8.10
CA GLU A 467 10.92 -2.97 -8.28
C GLU A 467 10.25 -3.88 -9.29
N LYS A 468 10.88 -4.08 -10.45
CA LYS A 468 10.38 -5.00 -11.47
C LYS A 468 10.28 -6.42 -10.93
N TRP A 469 11.27 -6.84 -10.13
CA TRP A 469 11.29 -8.15 -9.49
C TRP A 469 10.11 -8.33 -8.55
N VAL A 470 9.92 -7.43 -7.59
CA VAL A 470 8.84 -7.53 -6.59
C VAL A 470 7.45 -7.40 -7.21
N ILE A 471 7.31 -6.58 -8.26
CA ILE A 471 6.03 -6.45 -8.98
C ILE A 471 5.73 -7.72 -9.78
N ARG A 472 6.76 -8.36 -10.34
CA ARG A 472 6.62 -9.56 -11.18
C ARG A 472 6.42 -10.82 -10.36
N PHE A 473 7.12 -10.95 -9.23
CA PHE A 473 7.09 -12.11 -8.35
C PHE A 473 6.67 -11.71 -6.92
N PRO A 474 5.47 -11.12 -6.76
CA PRO A 474 5.00 -10.62 -5.47
C PRO A 474 4.67 -11.77 -4.52
N TYR A 475 4.58 -11.48 -3.22
CA TYR A 475 4.10 -12.47 -2.23
C TYR A 475 2.74 -13.08 -2.59
N SER A 476 1.87 -12.32 -3.26
CA SER A 476 0.55 -12.82 -3.65
C SER A 476 0.61 -13.89 -4.74
N ALA A 477 1.70 -13.96 -5.50
CA ALA A 477 1.92 -15.00 -6.49
C ALA A 477 2.36 -16.35 -5.89
N ALA A 478 2.63 -16.41 -4.58
CA ALA A 478 2.81 -17.70 -3.90
C ALA A 478 1.49 -18.50 -3.79
N VAL A 479 0.35 -17.83 -3.96
CA VAL A 479 -1.00 -18.33 -3.64
C VAL A 479 -2.02 -17.99 -4.73
N ASP A 480 -1.56 -17.71 -5.95
CA ASP A 480 -2.41 -17.37 -7.11
C ASP A 480 -2.73 -18.56 -8.03
N GLN A 481 -2.17 -19.73 -7.74
CA GLN A 481 -2.35 -20.99 -8.47
C GLN A 481 -1.65 -21.01 -9.85
N ASP A 482 -0.81 -20.02 -10.18
CA ASP A 482 -0.09 -19.94 -11.46
C ASP A 482 1.42 -20.15 -11.27
N LEU A 483 1.97 -21.17 -11.96
CA LEU A 483 3.39 -21.52 -11.86
C LEU A 483 4.27 -20.50 -12.57
N GLU A 484 3.75 -19.76 -13.56
CA GLU A 484 4.54 -18.79 -14.33
C GLU A 484 4.79 -17.49 -13.55
N THR A 485 3.97 -17.21 -12.55
CA THR A 485 4.04 -16.02 -11.70
C THR A 485 4.61 -16.27 -10.32
N ALA A 486 4.91 -17.54 -9.98
CA ALA A 486 5.34 -17.99 -8.65
C ALA A 486 6.25 -17.00 -7.90
N TRP A 487 5.99 -16.82 -6.60
CA TRP A 487 6.79 -15.92 -5.77
C TRP A 487 8.27 -16.29 -5.79
N ARG A 488 9.15 -15.27 -5.82
CA ARG A 488 10.60 -15.42 -5.79
C ARG A 488 11.21 -14.46 -4.78
N SER A 489 12.08 -14.97 -3.91
CA SER A 489 12.92 -14.12 -3.06
C SER A 489 13.91 -13.31 -3.92
N ILE A 490 14.25 -12.10 -3.47
CA ILE A 490 15.31 -11.30 -4.11
C ILE A 490 16.71 -11.72 -3.62
N ASP A 491 16.79 -12.11 -2.35
CA ASP A 491 18.01 -12.56 -1.69
C ASP A 491 18.02 -14.10 -1.60
N ALA A 492 19.22 -14.65 -1.46
CA ALA A 492 19.41 -16.07 -1.15
C ALA A 492 18.87 -16.40 0.25
N ILE A 493 18.28 -17.60 0.36
CA ILE A 493 17.72 -18.12 1.61
C ILE A 493 18.83 -18.47 2.59
N SER A 494 18.61 -18.13 3.86
CA SER A 494 19.53 -18.37 4.97
C SER A 494 19.00 -19.47 5.90
N LYS A 495 19.80 -19.85 6.89
CA LYS A 495 19.31 -20.69 8.00
C LYS A 495 18.10 -20.04 8.68
N ASP A 496 17.14 -20.85 9.09
CA ASP A 496 15.91 -20.48 9.80
C ASP A 496 14.92 -19.64 8.97
N ASP A 497 15.24 -19.36 7.71
CA ASP A 497 14.27 -18.85 6.75
C ASP A 497 13.21 -19.93 6.48
N PHE A 498 11.97 -19.46 6.36
CA PHE A 498 10.85 -20.34 6.13
C PHE A 498 9.82 -19.73 5.20
N ILE A 499 9.09 -20.63 4.57
CA ILE A 499 7.92 -20.34 3.75
C ILE A 499 6.80 -21.28 4.16
N GLY A 500 5.56 -20.89 3.97
CA GLY A 500 4.45 -21.72 4.41
C GLY A 500 3.07 -21.22 4.05
N ILE A 501 2.08 -21.97 4.50
CA ILE A 501 0.67 -21.69 4.35
C ILE A 501 0.05 -21.62 5.73
N ASN A 502 -0.83 -20.66 5.93
CA ASN A 502 -1.65 -20.55 7.11
C ASN A 502 -3.13 -20.51 6.71
N PHE A 503 -3.88 -21.52 7.12
CA PHE A 503 -5.31 -21.68 6.84
C PHE A 503 -6.12 -20.76 7.74
N ILE A 504 -7.07 -20.02 7.17
CA ILE A 504 -7.86 -19.05 7.92
C ILE A 504 -8.90 -19.77 8.77
N ASP A 505 -9.57 -20.74 8.17
CA ASP A 505 -10.55 -21.61 8.83
C ASP A 505 -9.95 -23.01 9.04
N GLU A 506 -10.53 -23.77 9.95
CA GLU A 506 -10.26 -25.20 10.08
C GLU A 506 -10.49 -25.88 8.74
N ILE A 507 -9.51 -26.67 8.33
CA ILE A 507 -9.62 -27.37 7.07
C ILE A 507 -10.57 -28.55 7.27
N PRO A 508 -11.65 -28.68 6.47
CA PRO A 508 -12.58 -29.79 6.63
C PRO A 508 -11.87 -31.08 6.27
N LEU A 509 -11.71 -31.97 7.24
CA LEU A 509 -11.24 -33.32 6.97
C LEU A 509 -12.36 -34.15 6.31
N PRO A 510 -12.00 -35.06 5.38
CA PRO A 510 -10.65 -35.32 4.90
C PRO A 510 -10.26 -34.38 3.74
N ILE A 511 -9.16 -33.65 3.88
CA ILE A 511 -8.44 -33.13 2.71
C ILE A 511 -7.81 -34.34 2.05
N GLN A 512 -7.99 -34.49 0.73
CA GLN A 512 -7.38 -35.61 0.02
C GLN A 512 -5.93 -35.32 -0.34
N LYS A 513 -5.56 -34.05 -0.64
CA LYS A 513 -4.20 -33.68 -1.00
C LYS A 513 -3.91 -32.18 -0.84
N LEU A 514 -2.73 -31.83 -0.32
CA LEU A 514 -2.14 -30.48 -0.41
C LEU A 514 -0.88 -30.57 -1.25
N THR A 515 -0.78 -29.77 -2.31
CA THR A 515 0.42 -29.75 -3.17
C THR A 515 1.16 -28.42 -2.99
N ILE A 516 2.44 -28.53 -2.65
CA ILE A 516 3.36 -27.39 -2.63
C ILE A 516 4.37 -27.60 -3.76
N ASN A 517 4.27 -26.79 -4.81
CA ASN A 517 5.28 -26.78 -5.84
C ASN A 517 6.40 -25.87 -5.38
N LEU A 518 7.63 -26.41 -5.32
CA LEU A 518 8.83 -25.67 -5.01
C LEU A 518 9.79 -25.84 -6.17
N MET A 519 10.25 -24.74 -6.75
CA MET A 519 11.44 -24.80 -7.60
C MET A 519 12.62 -24.37 -6.76
N ILE A 520 13.60 -25.26 -6.63
CA ILE A 520 14.77 -25.09 -5.79
C ILE A 520 16.00 -25.32 -6.67
N ASP A 521 16.93 -24.37 -6.65
CA ASP A 521 18.25 -24.55 -7.24
C ASP A 521 19.16 -25.33 -6.26
N ASN A 522 20.02 -26.22 -6.76
CA ASN A 522 20.74 -27.23 -5.97
C ASN A 522 19.82 -28.13 -5.10
N SER A 523 18.66 -28.50 -5.67
CA SER A 523 17.58 -29.21 -4.97
C SER A 523 18.01 -30.41 -4.11
N PHE A 524 18.99 -31.20 -4.55
CA PHE A 524 19.40 -32.42 -3.85
C PHE A 524 20.02 -32.15 -2.47
N GLU A 525 20.88 -31.14 -2.36
CA GLU A 525 21.54 -30.79 -1.09
C GLU A 525 20.53 -30.17 -0.12
N MET A 526 19.62 -29.36 -0.65
CA MET A 526 18.67 -28.62 0.15
C MET A 526 17.49 -29.41 0.66
N LEU A 527 16.96 -30.33 -0.14
CA LEU A 527 15.82 -31.15 0.28
C LEU A 527 16.16 -32.02 1.50
N ASN A 528 17.43 -32.35 1.70
CA ASN A 528 17.90 -33.06 2.90
C ASN A 528 17.99 -32.16 4.14
N GLU A 529 18.00 -30.83 3.96
CA GLU A 529 18.18 -29.81 4.99
C GLU A 529 16.90 -28.98 5.22
N ILE A 530 15.75 -29.47 4.74
CA ILE A 530 14.44 -28.83 4.96
C ILE A 530 13.69 -29.57 6.05
N SER A 531 13.29 -28.83 7.09
CA SER A 531 12.34 -29.33 8.08
C SER A 531 10.92 -28.91 7.71
N ILE A 532 9.99 -29.87 7.73
CA ILE A 532 8.56 -29.58 7.59
C ILE A 532 7.98 -29.42 8.98
N GLU A 533 7.32 -28.30 9.23
CA GLU A 533 6.72 -28.01 10.53
C GLU A 533 5.23 -27.66 10.40
N ILE A 534 4.47 -28.10 11.40
CA ILE A 534 3.05 -27.82 11.53
C ILE A 534 2.80 -26.86 12.70
N LEU A 535 1.94 -25.87 12.48
CA LEU A 535 1.50 -24.94 13.52
C LEU A 535 0.30 -25.52 14.26
N ILE A 536 0.51 -25.77 15.55
CA ILE A 536 -0.49 -26.25 16.50
C ILE A 536 -0.66 -25.19 17.60
N ASP A 537 -1.79 -25.23 18.32
CA ASP A 537 -2.07 -24.42 19.52
C ASP A 537 -2.07 -22.89 19.27
N ASP A 538 -3.18 -22.36 18.73
CA ASP A 538 -3.45 -20.90 18.61
C ASP A 538 -2.25 -20.06 18.12
N TYR A 539 -1.51 -20.56 17.12
CA TYR A 539 -0.38 -19.88 16.50
C TYR A 539 0.84 -19.69 17.42
N SER A 540 1.03 -20.56 18.42
CA SER A 540 2.10 -20.43 19.41
C SER A 540 3.25 -21.41 19.20
N ARG A 541 3.01 -22.58 18.59
CA ARG A 541 4.03 -23.63 18.52
C ARG A 541 4.09 -24.32 17.16
N TRP A 542 5.29 -24.30 16.58
CA TRP A 542 5.63 -25.12 15.42
C TRP A 542 6.20 -26.46 15.88
N ILE A 543 5.76 -27.55 15.26
CA ILE A 543 6.20 -28.91 15.57
C ILE A 543 6.69 -29.56 14.27
N PRO A 544 7.90 -30.12 14.24
CA PRO A 544 8.40 -30.84 13.07
C PRO A 544 7.58 -32.10 12.82
N VAL A 545 7.33 -32.40 11.55
CA VAL A 545 6.66 -33.62 11.09
C VAL A 545 7.56 -34.42 10.17
N SER A 546 7.52 -35.74 10.32
CA SER A 546 8.20 -36.65 9.40
C SER A 546 7.53 -36.61 8.04
N SER A 547 8.31 -36.36 6.98
CA SER A 547 7.84 -36.50 5.60
C SER A 547 8.17 -37.91 5.08
N THR A 548 7.28 -38.45 4.23
CA THR A 548 7.47 -39.74 3.55
C THR A 548 8.40 -39.62 2.32
N GLY A 549 8.90 -38.42 2.03
CA GLY A 549 9.81 -38.11 0.94
C GLY A 549 9.34 -36.93 0.08
N PHE A 550 10.24 -36.44 -0.77
CA PHE A 550 9.98 -35.38 -1.75
C PHE A 550 9.90 -36.00 -3.16
N ILE A 551 8.88 -35.65 -3.95
CA ILE A 551 8.72 -36.16 -5.32
C ILE A 551 9.31 -35.17 -6.31
N CYS A 552 10.56 -35.38 -6.73
CA CYS A 552 11.18 -34.50 -7.71
C CYS A 552 10.75 -34.78 -9.15
N THR A 553 10.00 -33.83 -9.72
CA THR A 553 9.74 -33.78 -11.16
C THR A 553 10.73 -32.85 -11.85
N PRO A 554 11.44 -33.28 -12.90
CA PRO A 554 12.30 -32.40 -13.67
C PRO A 554 11.44 -31.38 -14.44
N ILE A 555 11.86 -30.11 -14.40
CA ILE A 555 11.25 -29.07 -15.24
C ILE A 555 11.75 -29.27 -16.66
N ASN A 556 10.83 -29.53 -17.59
CA ASN A 556 11.17 -29.57 -19.00
C ASN A 556 11.53 -28.14 -19.43
N ARG A 557 12.82 -27.86 -19.67
CA ARG A 557 13.41 -26.51 -19.94
C ARG A 557 12.71 -25.70 -21.04
N LYS A 558 11.78 -26.28 -21.81
CA LYS A 558 10.89 -25.55 -22.72
C LYS A 558 9.81 -24.72 -22.02
N SER A 559 9.65 -24.81 -20.70
CA SER A 559 8.81 -23.88 -19.94
C SER A 559 9.40 -22.47 -20.03
N ASN A 560 8.58 -21.48 -20.42
CA ASN A 560 8.92 -20.05 -20.55
C ASN A 560 9.29 -19.35 -19.22
N LEU A 561 9.77 -20.10 -18.23
CA LEU A 561 10.20 -19.54 -16.95
C LEU A 561 11.34 -18.58 -17.23
N SER A 562 11.09 -17.32 -16.92
CA SER A 562 12.08 -16.28 -17.20
C SER A 562 13.32 -16.53 -16.36
N PRO A 563 14.51 -16.44 -16.99
CA PRO A 563 15.76 -16.63 -16.29
C PRO A 563 15.86 -15.64 -15.13
N PHE A 564 16.63 -16.03 -14.11
CA PHE A 564 17.03 -15.09 -13.07
C PHE A 564 17.74 -13.90 -13.74
N PRO A 565 17.44 -12.65 -13.33
CA PRO A 565 18.21 -11.50 -13.77
C PRO A 565 19.63 -11.73 -13.28
N ASP A 566 20.60 -11.29 -14.08
CA ASP A 566 21.99 -11.45 -13.70
C ASP A 566 22.22 -10.75 -12.36
N LEU A 567 22.83 -11.48 -11.42
CA LEU A 567 22.91 -11.09 -10.02
C LEU A 567 23.94 -9.99 -9.79
N GLU A 568 24.85 -9.81 -10.75
CA GLU A 568 25.69 -8.61 -10.85
C GLU A 568 24.86 -7.33 -10.98
N GLU A 569 23.63 -7.43 -11.50
CA GLU A 569 22.72 -6.30 -11.68
C GLU A 569 21.80 -6.07 -10.47
N LEU A 570 21.50 -7.10 -9.67
CA LEU A 570 20.34 -7.10 -8.77
C LEU A 570 20.59 -6.60 -7.33
N SER A 571 21.78 -6.72 -6.77
CA SER A 571 22.06 -6.02 -5.51
C SER A 571 23.54 -5.80 -5.22
N GLU A 572 23.87 -4.59 -4.78
CA GLU A 572 25.12 -4.26 -4.09
C GLU A 572 25.40 -5.26 -2.94
N ARG A 573 24.34 -5.80 -2.33
CA ARG A 573 24.41 -6.83 -1.27
C ARG A 573 24.82 -8.20 -1.78
N ALA A 574 24.35 -8.63 -2.95
CA ALA A 574 24.82 -9.83 -3.64
C ALA A 574 26.27 -9.62 -4.05
N ARG A 575 26.64 -8.43 -4.57
CA ARG A 575 28.05 -8.07 -4.84
C ARG A 575 28.92 -8.13 -3.58
N ILE A 576 28.52 -7.47 -2.49
CA ILE A 576 29.24 -7.46 -1.20
C ILE A 576 29.30 -8.87 -0.59
N LYS A 577 28.21 -9.65 -0.60
CA LYS A 577 28.20 -11.04 -0.11
C LYS A 577 29.02 -11.96 -1.01
N LEU A 578 28.98 -11.77 -2.33
CA LEU A 578 29.77 -12.51 -3.31
C LEU A 578 31.25 -12.16 -3.17
N ASP A 579 31.60 -10.91 -2.92
CA ASP A 579 32.97 -10.45 -2.69
C ASP A 579 33.48 -10.90 -1.31
N GLN A 580 32.65 -10.89 -0.27
CA GLN A 580 32.92 -11.50 1.04
C GLN A 580 33.07 -13.02 0.94
N TRP A 581 32.28 -13.68 0.09
CA TRP A 581 32.39 -15.10 -0.18
C TRP A 581 33.67 -15.40 -0.99
N LYS A 582 33.98 -14.63 -2.03
CA LYS A 582 35.23 -14.72 -2.83
C LYS A 582 36.47 -14.53 -1.94
N THR A 583 36.45 -13.57 -1.01
CA THR A 583 37.53 -13.33 -0.04
C THR A 583 37.62 -14.40 1.06
N ASN A 584 36.51 -15.04 1.44
CA ASN A 584 36.54 -16.19 2.36
C ASN A 584 36.95 -17.50 1.66
N LYS A 585 36.70 -17.65 0.36
CA LYS A 585 37.09 -18.83 -0.42
C LYS A 585 38.56 -18.79 -0.84
N SER A 586 39.16 -17.60 -1.03
CA SER A 586 40.60 -17.45 -1.25
C SER A 586 41.44 -17.90 -0.03
N ARG A 587 40.85 -17.93 1.17
CA ARG A 587 41.47 -18.55 2.36
C ARG A 587 41.52 -20.09 2.33
N PHE A 588 40.77 -20.75 1.44
CA PHE A 588 40.67 -22.22 1.40
C PHE A 588 41.27 -22.87 0.15
N GLY A 589 42.03 -22.14 -0.68
CA GLY A 589 42.96 -22.73 -1.67
C GLY A 589 42.36 -23.56 -2.81
N LEU A 590 41.02 -23.67 -2.93
CA LEU A 590 40.36 -24.50 -3.95
C LEU A 590 40.15 -23.78 -5.28
N TYR A 591 40.16 -22.45 -5.31
CA TYR A 591 39.85 -21.67 -6.51
C TYR A 591 40.98 -21.71 -7.56
N GLU A 592 42.25 -21.66 -7.15
CA GLU A 592 43.39 -21.67 -8.07
C GLU A 592 43.59 -23.02 -8.76
N ASN A 593 43.25 -24.14 -8.09
CA ASN A 593 43.31 -25.46 -8.70
C ASN A 593 42.19 -25.68 -9.72
N PHE A 594 41.02 -25.07 -9.50
CA PHE A 594 39.91 -25.13 -10.45
C PHE A 594 40.17 -24.26 -11.68
N LYS A 595 40.77 -23.08 -11.50
CA LYS A 595 41.14 -22.17 -12.59
C LYS A 595 42.25 -22.77 -13.48
N ARG A 596 43.26 -23.42 -12.89
CA ARG A 596 44.28 -24.19 -13.63
C ARG A 596 43.76 -25.42 -14.35
N TRP A 597 42.65 -25.99 -13.88
CA TRP A 597 42.05 -27.17 -14.50
C TRP A 597 41.18 -26.82 -15.71
N ILE A 598 40.53 -25.65 -15.71
CA ILE A 598 39.69 -25.20 -16.83
C ILE A 598 40.48 -24.44 -17.89
N PHE A 599 41.44 -23.60 -17.52
CA PHE A 599 42.09 -22.66 -18.44
C PHE A 599 43.57 -22.96 -18.61
N GLY A 600 43.94 -24.21 -18.94
CA GLY A 600 45.34 -24.66 -19.06
C GLY A 600 46.26 -23.60 -19.69
N ASP A 601 47.45 -23.43 -19.10
CA ASP A 601 48.42 -22.34 -19.30
C ASP A 601 48.42 -21.75 -20.73
N ILE A 602 47.72 -20.63 -20.92
CA ILE A 602 47.91 -19.75 -22.08
C ILE A 602 48.71 -18.54 -21.65
N VAL A 603 49.86 -18.40 -22.29
CA VAL A 603 50.82 -17.30 -22.17
C VAL A 603 50.19 -16.03 -22.76
N GLU A 604 50.09 -14.98 -21.96
CA GLU A 604 49.73 -13.63 -22.42
C GLU A 604 50.88 -13.06 -23.27
N GLN A 605 50.56 -12.69 -24.52
CA GLN A 605 51.32 -11.71 -25.30
C GLN A 605 50.53 -10.41 -25.26
N GLU A 606 51.16 -9.38 -24.71
CA GLU A 606 50.72 -7.99 -24.80
C GLU A 606 50.95 -7.49 -26.23
N ASP A 607 49.96 -6.82 -26.81
CA ASP A 607 50.17 -5.79 -27.83
C ASP A 607 49.16 -4.65 -27.59
N GLU A 608 49.70 -3.43 -27.59
CA GLU A 608 49.05 -2.13 -27.49
C GLU A 608 48.43 -1.69 -28.84
N GLU A 609 47.29 -0.99 -28.80
CA GLU A 609 47.07 0.37 -29.37
C GLU A 609 45.57 0.64 -29.66
N ASP A 610 45.08 1.72 -29.04
CA ASP A 610 44.16 2.77 -29.50
C ASP A 610 43.14 2.49 -30.62
N ASP A 611 41.84 2.60 -30.28
CA ASP A 611 40.93 3.61 -30.86
C ASP A 611 39.56 3.54 -30.15
N GLU A 612 39.22 4.61 -29.42
CA GLU A 612 37.92 4.82 -28.77
C GLU A 612 36.90 5.44 -29.76
N ASP A 613 35.63 5.10 -29.54
CA ASP A 613 34.42 5.78 -30.02
C ASP A 613 33.94 5.54 -31.47
N GLU A 614 33.58 4.31 -31.86
CA GLU A 614 32.48 4.08 -32.83
C GLU A 614 31.88 2.65 -32.94
N GLU A 615 32.09 1.74 -31.97
CA GLU A 615 31.74 0.31 -32.12
C GLU A 615 30.62 -0.25 -31.20
N GLU A 616 29.85 0.60 -30.51
CA GLU A 616 28.75 0.11 -29.64
C GLU A 616 27.42 -0.17 -30.38
N GLU A 617 27.30 0.17 -31.67
CA GLU A 617 26.07 -0.03 -32.47
C GLU A 617 26.13 -1.24 -33.43
N GLU A 618 27.30 -1.86 -33.61
CA GLU A 618 27.48 -3.07 -34.42
C GLU A 618 27.64 -4.36 -33.57
N LEU A 619 28.05 -4.23 -32.29
CA LEU A 619 28.14 -5.36 -31.35
C LEU A 619 26.77 -5.92 -30.92
N MET A 620 25.68 -5.15 -31.09
CA MET A 620 24.30 -5.59 -30.80
C MET A 620 23.59 -6.25 -32.00
N LYS A 621 24.31 -6.51 -33.11
CA LYS A 621 23.80 -7.26 -34.27
C LYS A 621 24.49 -8.60 -34.52
N LEU A 622 25.49 -8.96 -33.72
CA LEU A 622 26.24 -10.22 -33.84
C LEU A 622 25.98 -11.24 -32.71
N ILE A 623 24.98 -11.00 -31.85
CA ILE A 623 24.51 -11.99 -30.86
C ILE A 623 23.24 -12.69 -31.39
N ASP A 624 23.34 -13.28 -32.58
CA ASP A 624 22.29 -14.16 -33.15
C ASP A 624 22.89 -15.33 -33.97
N GLU A 625 24.15 -15.68 -33.73
CA GLU A 625 24.75 -16.91 -34.26
C GLU A 625 25.13 -17.87 -33.13
N ASP A 626 24.55 -19.07 -33.24
CA ASP A 626 24.73 -20.25 -32.42
C ASP A 626 26.17 -20.43 -31.91
N GLN A 627 26.38 -20.18 -30.62
CA GLN A 627 27.42 -20.86 -29.86
C GLN A 627 26.75 -21.84 -28.90
N ASP A 628 26.85 -23.12 -29.26
CA ASP A 628 26.57 -24.27 -28.40
C ASP A 628 27.48 -24.22 -27.17
N HIS A 629 27.09 -23.47 -26.15
CA HIS A 629 27.62 -23.66 -24.82
C HIS A 629 27.04 -24.98 -24.27
N GLU A 630 27.95 -25.90 -23.93
CA GLU A 630 27.66 -27.17 -23.28
C GLU A 630 26.92 -26.91 -21.95
N ILE A 631 25.59 -26.94 -21.98
CA ILE A 631 24.76 -26.62 -20.82
C ILE A 631 24.86 -27.76 -19.82
N ILE A 632 25.57 -27.51 -18.72
CA ILE A 632 25.58 -28.37 -17.53
C ILE A 632 24.12 -28.64 -17.13
N GLN A 633 23.73 -29.91 -17.15
CA GLN A 633 22.42 -30.38 -16.70
C GLN A 633 22.36 -30.29 -15.17
N THR A 634 21.90 -29.17 -14.63
CA THR A 634 21.47 -29.11 -13.24
C THR A 634 20.06 -29.72 -13.13
N SER A 635 19.91 -30.77 -12.33
CA SER A 635 18.62 -31.44 -12.11
C SER A 635 17.76 -30.59 -11.18
N ASN A 636 16.96 -29.70 -11.76
CA ASN A 636 16.01 -28.85 -11.03
C ASN A 636 14.76 -29.67 -10.67
N CYS A 637 14.40 -29.65 -9.39
CA CYS A 637 13.20 -30.29 -8.83
C CYS A 637 12.06 -29.26 -8.77
N SER A 638 10.82 -29.62 -9.14
CA SER A 638 9.69 -28.65 -9.22
C SER A 638 8.46 -28.93 -8.37
N SER A 639 8.32 -30.12 -7.79
CA SER A 639 7.12 -30.43 -7.01
C SER A 639 7.47 -31.13 -5.71
N ILE A 640 6.68 -30.85 -4.68
CA ILE A 640 6.67 -31.62 -3.45
C ILE A 640 5.23 -32.06 -3.23
N ILE A 641 5.03 -33.36 -3.28
CA ILE A 641 3.75 -33.98 -2.94
C ILE A 641 3.91 -34.58 -1.57
N LEU A 642 3.19 -34.04 -0.58
CA LEU A 642 3.07 -34.68 0.73
C LEU A 642 1.99 -35.76 0.61
N ILE A 643 2.42 -37.02 0.43
CA ILE A 643 1.54 -38.17 0.48
C ILE A 643 1.55 -38.70 1.91
N ASN A 644 0.46 -38.47 2.66
CA ASN A 644 0.27 -39.16 3.93
C ASN A 644 -0.25 -40.59 3.66
N GLU A 645 0.63 -41.46 3.21
CA GLU A 645 0.35 -42.89 3.21
C GLU A 645 0.75 -43.44 4.58
N SER A 646 -0.27 -43.80 5.38
CA SER A 646 -0.24 -44.80 6.47
C SER A 646 -0.01 -44.42 7.93
N ASP A 647 -0.18 -43.16 8.36
CA ASP A 647 -0.51 -42.85 9.76
C ASP A 647 -1.48 -41.65 9.84
N VAL A 648 -2.76 -41.93 10.10
CA VAL A 648 -3.78 -40.88 10.34
C VAL A 648 -3.50 -40.29 11.72
N VAL A 649 -2.60 -39.32 11.79
CA VAL A 649 -2.61 -38.36 12.89
C VAL A 649 -3.90 -37.55 12.70
N GLU A 650 -4.89 -37.75 13.57
CA GLU A 650 -6.05 -36.85 13.66
C GLU A 650 -5.56 -35.45 14.06
N LEU A 651 -5.17 -34.65 13.07
CA LEU A 651 -4.78 -33.26 13.23
C LEU A 651 -6.04 -32.38 13.35
N ASN A 652 -6.81 -32.59 14.42
CA ASN A 652 -7.87 -31.65 14.79
C ASN A 652 -7.20 -30.34 15.25
N GLY A 653 -7.52 -29.22 14.60
CA GLY A 653 -6.98 -27.89 14.97
C GLY A 653 -5.63 -27.53 14.33
N PHE A 654 -5.30 -28.07 13.16
CA PHE A 654 -4.12 -27.64 12.40
C PHE A 654 -4.38 -26.32 11.66
N PHE A 655 -3.47 -25.35 11.82
CA PHE A 655 -3.66 -24.00 11.27
C PHE A 655 -2.63 -23.58 10.21
N GLY A 656 -1.49 -24.25 10.06
CA GLY A 656 -0.53 -23.86 9.03
C GLY A 656 0.71 -24.73 8.90
N LEU A 657 1.24 -24.85 7.68
CA LEU A 657 2.39 -25.66 7.30
C LEU A 657 3.55 -24.73 6.96
N ARG A 658 4.78 -25.02 7.39
CA ARG A 658 5.96 -24.32 6.89
C ARG A 658 7.12 -25.26 6.61
N LEU A 659 8.02 -24.80 5.75
CA LEU A 659 9.27 -25.43 5.41
C LEU A 659 10.39 -24.52 5.91
N VAL A 660 11.25 -25.04 6.78
CA VAL A 660 12.33 -24.29 7.44
C VAL A 660 13.67 -24.77 6.89
N SER A 661 14.50 -23.83 6.46
CA SER A 661 15.89 -24.09 6.03
C SER A 661 16.79 -24.35 7.24
N LEU A 662 17.46 -25.50 7.28
CA LEU A 662 18.43 -25.84 8.34
C LEU A 662 19.88 -25.46 7.98
N VAL A 663 20.08 -24.88 6.80
CA VAL A 663 21.39 -24.70 6.19
C VAL A 663 22.22 -23.62 6.88
N ASP A 664 23.32 -24.01 7.54
CA ASP A 664 24.23 -23.13 8.30
C ASP A 664 25.14 -22.20 7.44
N GLN A 665 25.28 -22.46 6.13
CA GLN A 665 26.03 -21.62 5.21
C GLN A 665 25.12 -21.18 4.07
N SER A 666 25.17 -19.92 3.64
CA SER A 666 24.47 -19.50 2.42
C SER A 666 25.06 -20.28 1.24
N PHE A 667 24.48 -21.43 0.90
CA PHE A 667 24.77 -22.08 -0.37
C PHE A 667 24.38 -21.09 -1.47
N GLY A 668 25.24 -20.98 -2.48
CA GLY A 668 24.95 -20.12 -3.62
C GLY A 668 23.58 -20.45 -4.17
N TRP A 669 22.78 -19.40 -4.37
CA TRP A 669 21.48 -19.38 -5.01
C TRP A 669 20.56 -20.53 -4.61
N THR A 670 19.78 -20.28 -3.56
CA THR A 670 18.50 -20.96 -3.41
C THR A 670 17.40 -19.94 -3.62
N VAL A 671 16.62 -20.13 -4.67
CA VAL A 671 15.32 -19.49 -4.80
C VAL A 671 14.27 -20.57 -4.64
N TRP A 672 13.20 -20.24 -3.94
CA TRP A 672 12.04 -21.11 -3.79
C TRP A 672 10.94 -20.50 -4.66
N ASP A 673 10.61 -21.10 -5.80
CA ASP A 673 9.37 -20.74 -6.51
C ASP A 673 8.22 -21.53 -5.91
N ILE A 674 7.24 -20.85 -5.32
CA ILE A 674 6.13 -21.52 -4.65
C ILE A 674 4.85 -21.36 -5.46
N ASN A 675 4.20 -22.48 -5.80
CA ASN A 675 2.81 -22.46 -6.23
C ASN A 675 2.00 -23.53 -5.48
N LEU A 676 0.82 -23.14 -5.01
CA LEU A 676 -0.02 -23.91 -4.11
C LEU A 676 -1.36 -24.19 -4.76
N SER A 677 -1.69 -25.47 -4.91
CA SER A 677 -3.02 -25.92 -5.27
C SER A 677 -3.60 -26.85 -4.18
N MET A 678 -4.89 -26.69 -3.92
CA MET A 678 -5.68 -27.60 -3.09
C MET A 678 -6.71 -28.25 -3.99
N ASP A 679 -6.73 -29.58 -4.04
CA ASP A 679 -7.68 -30.39 -4.81
C ASP A 679 -8.67 -31.10 -3.87
#